data_AF-A0A924UI68-F1
#
_entry.id   AF-A0A924UI68-F1
#
_cell.length_a   1.000
_cell.length_b   1.000
_cell.length_c   1.000
_cell.angle_alpha   90.00
_cell.angle_beta   90.00
_cell.angle_gamma   90.00
#
_symmetry.space_group_name_H-M   'P 1'
#
loop_
_entity.id
_entity.type
_entity.pdbx_description
1 polymer ?
#
loop_
_entity_poly.entity_id
_entity_poly.type
_entity_poly.pdbx_seq_one_letter_code
_entity_poly.pdbx_strand_id
1 'polypeptide(L)'
;MLIFKFNKYLKITGIFTSLLILNITYQNCAPKKFQSQSSLAGSNYCESKETDPVCKKGIPKQCAFDGTVMAEGASVTAYLNSTVPAGSNCKTEIRRCSGGVLSGSFSYSGCAPSAPRTCLFDGRTIMNGVSVDAYLNSSEPFGGICRTEKRTCNGGALTGAYLNSSCQVGTASNCLFGNKTVLHGQATEAYERSNVPFGSLCVVKTRTCYNGALDGTGEYPSCVVGQPNSCQFEGKTILHLQSVVGYEQSSVSFGNSCISKNRTCKDGTFFYDNDSPALLQDATSCRVGQPQSCVLSEPAGQPNTPHNAFIDLYLTAISVDGVCATERRTCTNGTLSGSAHYLSCNVLPPPQPMPIGPQTFYNGTDPRLHHQIGVSNGNNWKVSVANNAGFLTYGPYVTDTPGGVGTVVFSLSIDNIEIDNEPVVSLDVFDAQTNKVLARRVIPRQNFLRVNAPQEFDLVYETLGSSNLEFRVYSPGVIGLQHVSTKLIVDRLGLNSLWQNQSHFELKSKNLFSSSAGWDGNTSSLVTLDGAWYAFNRQYYGSNATQCPDGRYIQTVVRKSTDHGITWSDPVVVATPADTAHGAADGCMIVDGSAFFDTETSTWHLLSQCYGIYSPWNLCHYTRRGNSPMGPFVRDTMNPVVKSGQIWSSICNGFDKHCPPDTGDEGTPQIMKKTDDYFYVSFHGFRGADLTGYRGMARSRDFANWETVGADLPNDALQSSMDCRTWIIGCIGAGAASMIRSDGQNYTFVEVANKSLGCTPGQEWSVALLRSPIYAASGAWENYPSNSFIMNENVSPGGCALQYMNIFRDRGEIFLSFGYYTPEYHYPNKNYQLVPGTGPLRLLVK
;
A
#
# COMPACT_ATOMS: atom_id res chain seq x y z
N MET A 1 0.23 -31.49 19.40
CA MET A 1 -0.36 -31.74 20.73
C MET A 1 -0.95 -30.42 21.22
N LEU A 2 -2.18 -30.42 21.74
CA LEU A 2 -3.07 -29.28 22.13
C LEU A 2 -2.46 -27.86 22.17
N ILE A 3 -2.93 -26.88 21.36
CA ILE A 3 -4.22 -26.12 21.46
C ILE A 3 -4.34 -25.27 22.73
N PHE A 4 -4.41 -23.94 22.58
CA PHE A 4 -5.46 -23.10 23.20
C PHE A 4 -5.68 -21.78 22.43
N LYS A 5 -6.88 -21.20 22.57
CA LYS A 5 -7.45 -20.07 21.77
C LYS A 5 -7.74 -18.84 22.66
N PHE A 6 -7.75 -17.66 22.02
CA PHE A 6 -8.65 -16.48 22.22
C PHE A 6 -9.07 -16.04 23.64
N ASN A 7 -8.98 -14.74 23.94
CA ASN A 7 -10.18 -13.86 23.88
C ASN A 7 -9.87 -12.34 23.78
N LYS A 8 -10.92 -11.51 23.64
CA LYS A 8 -10.88 -10.13 23.09
C LYS A 8 -11.90 -9.19 23.79
N TYR A 9 -11.62 -7.87 23.83
CA TYR A 9 -12.53 -6.74 24.23
C TYR A 9 -12.94 -6.62 25.73
N LEU A 10 -13.43 -5.49 26.28
CA LEU A 10 -13.95 -4.21 25.72
C LEU A 10 -13.68 -2.95 26.62
N LYS A 11 -13.91 -1.76 26.04
CA LYS A 11 -13.81 -0.34 26.51
C LYS A 11 -14.57 0.04 27.81
N ILE A 12 -14.20 1.18 28.44
CA ILE A 12 -15.02 2.44 28.53
C ILE A 12 -14.29 3.59 29.31
N THR A 13 -14.75 4.82 29.06
CA THR A 13 -14.22 6.18 29.35
C THR A 13 -14.44 6.78 30.76
N GLY A 14 -13.69 7.84 31.12
CA GLY A 14 -14.11 8.85 32.13
C GLY A 14 -13.10 10.00 32.34
N ILE A 15 -13.54 11.27 32.33
CA ILE A 15 -12.69 12.48 32.44
C ILE A 15 -13.35 13.56 33.35
N PHE A 16 -12.56 14.10 34.30
CA PHE A 16 -12.65 15.42 34.98
C PHE A 16 -13.78 15.82 35.98
N THR A 17 -13.46 16.90 36.73
CA THR A 17 -14.25 17.72 37.71
C THR A 17 -14.32 17.19 39.16
N SER A 18 -14.17 17.96 40.26
CA SER A 18 -13.93 19.41 40.48
C SER A 18 -13.32 19.75 41.87
N LEU A 19 -12.90 21.03 42.03
CA LEU A 19 -12.55 21.89 43.21
C LEU A 19 -13.07 21.49 44.63
N LEU A 20 -12.65 22.04 45.79
CA LEU A 20 -11.56 22.89 46.35
C LEU A 20 -12.07 23.36 47.76
N ILE A 21 -11.19 23.95 48.60
CA ILE A 21 -11.45 24.78 49.83
C ILE A 21 -11.41 24.00 51.16
N LEU A 22 -10.86 24.46 52.29
CA LEU A 22 -9.80 25.39 52.77
C LEU A 22 -10.06 25.59 54.29
N ASN A 23 -9.02 25.68 55.14
CA ASN A 23 -8.94 26.39 56.45
C ASN A 23 -7.78 25.77 57.28
N ILE A 24 -6.59 26.39 57.40
CA ILE A 24 -6.19 27.54 58.22
C ILE A 24 -6.25 27.26 59.75
N THR A 25 -5.08 27.12 60.40
CA THR A 25 -4.59 28.04 61.45
C THR A 25 -3.18 27.66 61.95
N TYR A 26 -2.37 28.69 62.28
CA TYR A 26 -1.08 28.58 62.99
C TYR A 26 -1.30 28.56 64.51
N GLN A 27 -0.36 27.96 65.26
CA GLN A 27 0.02 28.51 66.58
C GLN A 27 1.54 28.53 66.76
N ASN A 28 2.06 29.72 67.05
CA ASN A 28 3.41 29.95 67.56
C ASN A 28 3.47 29.60 69.04
N CYS A 29 4.65 29.24 69.56
CA CYS A 29 4.98 29.50 70.95
C CYS A 29 6.45 29.95 71.11
N ALA A 30 6.63 31.06 71.83
CA ALA A 30 7.88 31.78 72.00
C ALA A 30 8.54 31.43 73.37
N PRO A 31 9.80 31.84 73.63
CA PRO A 31 10.58 31.31 74.77
C PRO A 31 10.31 32.06 76.07
N LYS A 32 10.64 31.45 77.23
CA LYS A 32 10.91 32.20 78.47
C LYS A 32 11.89 31.52 79.45
N LYS A 33 12.83 32.37 79.86
CA LYS A 33 13.90 32.31 80.87
C LYS A 33 13.76 31.29 82.03
N PHE A 34 14.88 30.62 82.33
CA PHE A 34 15.18 30.04 83.64
C PHE A 34 15.59 31.13 84.65
N GLN A 35 15.11 31.02 85.89
CA GLN A 35 15.75 31.58 87.10
C GLN A 35 15.71 30.51 88.20
N SER A 36 16.71 30.54 89.09
CA SER A 36 17.10 29.43 89.96
C SER A 36 16.14 29.15 91.12
N GLN A 37 15.95 27.87 91.44
CA GLN A 37 15.53 27.45 92.78
C GLN A 37 16.77 27.27 93.68
N SER A 38 16.80 28.00 94.80
CA SER A 38 17.60 27.63 95.97
C SER A 38 16.82 26.62 96.82
N SER A 39 17.51 25.62 97.36
CA SER A 39 16.88 24.48 98.02
C SER A 39 16.48 24.74 99.47
N LEU A 40 15.23 24.36 99.77
CA LEU A 40 14.77 23.63 100.97
C LEU A 40 14.64 24.32 102.34
N ALA A 41 13.49 23.96 102.92
CA ALA A 41 13.21 23.70 104.34
C ALA A 41 12.82 24.87 105.25
N GLY A 42 12.00 24.53 106.25
CA GLY A 42 11.73 25.38 107.41
C GLY A 42 10.35 26.04 107.44
N SER A 43 9.26 25.26 107.39
CA SER A 43 8.04 25.70 108.06
C SER A 43 8.34 25.83 109.55
N ASN A 44 8.40 27.06 110.08
CA ASN A 44 8.15 27.29 111.49
C ASN A 44 7.41 28.61 111.69
N TYR A 45 6.12 28.41 111.92
CA TYR A 45 5.14 29.31 112.49
C TYR A 45 5.69 30.08 113.70
N CYS A 46 5.59 31.42 113.67
CA CYS A 46 5.14 32.25 114.79
C CYS A 46 4.72 33.61 114.23
N GLU A 47 3.51 34.04 114.56
CA GLU A 47 2.87 35.25 114.03
C GLU A 47 3.17 36.52 114.86
N SER A 48 2.72 37.65 114.33
CA SER A 48 2.35 38.89 115.03
C SER A 48 3.44 39.87 115.50
N LYS A 49 3.51 40.96 114.73
CA LYS A 49 3.50 42.39 115.13
C LYS A 49 4.30 42.90 116.35
N GLU A 50 5.07 43.93 116.00
CA GLU A 50 5.29 45.20 116.71
C GLU A 50 5.99 45.22 118.09
N THR A 51 6.94 46.15 118.16
CA THR A 51 7.66 46.67 119.33
C THR A 51 8.80 45.85 119.96
N ASP A 52 9.90 46.59 120.11
CA ASP A 52 10.89 46.57 121.19
C ASP A 52 12.15 45.68 121.14
N PRO A 53 13.29 46.21 121.66
CA PRO A 53 14.60 46.00 121.05
C PRO A 53 15.66 45.70 122.15
N VAL A 54 16.85 46.29 122.04
CA VAL A 54 17.85 46.40 123.13
C VAL A 54 18.42 45.06 123.63
N CYS A 55 19.20 44.47 122.73
CA CYS A 55 20.60 44.22 123.07
C CYS A 55 21.33 45.56 123.36
N LYS A 56 22.06 45.68 124.50
CA LYS A 56 23.42 46.27 124.56
C LYS A 56 24.07 46.31 125.95
N LYS A 57 25.31 45.77 126.02
CA LYS A 57 26.56 46.35 126.58
C LYS A 57 27.45 45.25 127.17
N GLY A 58 28.71 45.03 126.76
CA GLY A 58 29.50 45.60 125.66
C GLY A 58 30.88 44.93 125.61
N ILE A 59 31.45 44.66 124.42
CA ILE A 59 32.58 43.73 124.21
C ILE A 59 33.63 44.37 123.27
N PRO A 60 34.94 44.06 123.38
CA PRO A 60 35.98 44.56 122.46
C PRO A 60 35.60 44.31 120.99
N LYS A 61 35.69 45.36 120.17
CA LYS A 61 35.28 45.29 118.77
C LYS A 61 36.33 44.54 117.95
N GLN A 62 35.97 43.34 117.50
CA GLN A 62 36.76 42.53 116.57
C GLN A 62 36.16 42.64 115.17
N CYS A 63 36.96 42.43 114.14
CA CYS A 63 36.47 42.32 112.76
C CYS A 63 36.39 40.85 112.34
N ALA A 64 35.47 40.51 111.43
CA ALA A 64 35.45 39.20 110.79
C ALA A 64 35.89 39.33 109.32
N PHE A 65 36.81 38.48 108.87
CA PHE A 65 37.19 38.34 107.46
C PHE A 65 37.26 36.86 107.09
N ASP A 66 36.50 36.48 106.06
CA ASP A 66 36.39 35.11 105.55
C ASP A 66 36.28 34.02 106.65
N GLY A 67 35.31 34.19 107.55
CA GLY A 67 35.07 33.28 108.68
C GLY A 67 36.08 33.35 109.84
N THR A 68 37.19 34.07 109.69
CA THR A 68 38.19 34.27 110.75
C THR A 68 37.97 35.57 111.51
N VAL A 69 38.30 35.57 112.81
CA VAL A 69 38.12 36.72 113.70
C VAL A 69 39.46 37.44 113.91
N MET A 70 39.49 38.73 113.60
CA MET A 70 40.67 39.59 113.66
C MET A 70 40.57 40.56 114.85
N ALA A 71 41.65 40.65 115.62
CA ALA A 71 41.80 41.63 116.70
C ALA A 71 41.96 43.06 116.16
N GLU A 72 41.64 44.05 116.99
CA GLU A 72 41.84 45.47 116.72
C GLU A 72 43.29 45.74 116.28
N GLY A 73 43.47 46.48 115.18
CA GLY A 73 44.77 46.83 114.63
C GLY A 73 45.44 45.77 113.75
N ALA A 74 44.89 44.56 113.62
CA ALA A 74 45.42 43.53 112.71
C ALA A 74 45.10 43.82 111.23
N SER A 75 45.95 43.34 110.31
CA SER A 75 45.79 43.50 108.86
C SER A 75 45.77 42.15 108.12
N VAL A 76 45.04 42.08 107.01
CA VAL A 76 44.95 40.90 106.12
C VAL A 76 45.06 41.34 104.65
N THR A 77 45.71 40.53 103.82
CA THR A 77 45.68 40.71 102.36
C THR A 77 44.38 40.14 101.81
N ALA A 78 43.58 40.99 101.17
CA ALA A 78 42.32 40.62 100.53
C ALA A 78 42.46 40.65 99.00
N TYR A 79 41.68 39.81 98.32
CA TYR A 79 41.66 39.67 96.87
C TYR A 79 40.32 40.16 96.30
N LEU A 80 40.36 40.77 95.11
CA LEU A 80 39.16 41.33 94.47
C LEU A 80 38.18 40.22 94.02
N ASN A 81 38.71 39.10 93.53
CA ASN A 81 37.98 37.91 93.08
C ASN A 81 38.62 36.66 93.70
N SER A 82 37.85 35.58 93.90
CA SER A 82 38.37 34.27 94.34
C SER A 82 39.04 33.45 93.22
N THR A 83 38.85 33.84 91.96
CA THR A 83 39.39 33.14 90.79
C THR A 83 39.63 34.11 89.63
N VAL A 84 40.62 33.82 88.79
CA VAL A 84 40.94 34.59 87.57
C VAL A 84 41.19 33.65 86.37
N PRO A 85 41.09 34.15 85.12
CA PRO A 85 41.38 33.34 83.94
C PRO A 85 42.82 32.79 83.91
N ALA A 86 43.01 31.68 83.19
CA ALA A 86 44.32 31.05 83.00
C ALA A 86 45.36 32.08 82.51
N GLY A 87 46.50 32.19 83.22
CA GLY A 87 47.58 33.13 82.90
C GLY A 87 47.39 34.57 83.37
N SER A 88 46.28 34.90 84.07
CA SER A 88 46.08 36.22 84.69
C SER A 88 46.54 36.27 86.15
N ASN A 89 46.99 37.44 86.60
CA ASN A 89 47.38 37.67 88.00
C ASN A 89 46.22 38.23 88.84
N CYS A 90 46.11 37.78 90.09
CA CYS A 90 45.10 38.26 91.04
C CYS A 90 45.43 39.66 91.58
N LYS A 91 44.42 40.55 91.66
CA LYS A 91 44.55 41.86 92.31
C LYS A 91 44.30 41.78 93.82
N THR A 92 45.15 42.43 94.60
CA THR A 92 45.13 42.44 96.07
C THR A 92 45.07 43.86 96.65
N GLU A 93 44.59 43.96 97.89
CA GLU A 93 44.76 45.12 98.78
C GLU A 93 45.02 44.64 100.21
N ILE A 94 45.46 45.54 101.10
CA ILE A 94 45.62 45.22 102.54
C ILE A 94 44.49 45.88 103.33
N ARG A 95 43.68 45.06 104.00
CA ARG A 95 42.55 45.49 104.84
C ARG A 95 42.96 45.45 106.30
N ARG A 96 42.75 46.54 107.05
CA ARG A 96 43.11 46.67 108.47
C ARG A 96 41.85 46.83 109.32
N CYS A 97 41.79 46.06 110.41
CA CYS A 97 40.70 46.14 111.39
C CYS A 97 40.90 47.37 112.28
N SER A 98 39.94 48.29 112.31
CA SER A 98 39.84 49.28 113.39
C SER A 98 38.40 49.60 113.77
N GLY A 99 38.13 49.71 115.07
CA GLY A 99 36.80 49.98 115.62
C GLY A 99 35.75 48.93 115.26
N GLY A 100 36.16 47.69 114.96
CA GLY A 100 35.29 46.60 114.48
C GLY A 100 34.96 46.63 112.97
N VAL A 101 35.62 47.49 112.19
CA VAL A 101 35.43 47.59 110.73
C VAL A 101 36.77 47.38 110.00
N LEU A 102 36.75 46.59 108.92
CA LEU A 102 37.91 46.39 108.04
C LEU A 102 37.96 47.45 106.94
N SER A 103 39.05 48.22 106.87
CA SER A 103 39.33 49.14 105.76
C SER A 103 39.35 48.41 104.40
N GLY A 104 39.10 49.11 103.30
CA GLY A 104 39.05 48.50 101.96
C GLY A 104 37.72 47.82 101.62
N SER A 105 37.66 47.16 100.46
CA SER A 105 36.44 46.58 99.86
C SER A 105 36.62 45.16 99.29
N PHE A 106 37.84 44.67 99.13
CA PHE A 106 38.11 43.35 98.56
C PHE A 106 37.69 42.26 99.54
N SER A 107 37.02 41.23 99.04
CA SER A 107 36.17 40.37 99.88
C SER A 107 36.65 38.92 100.01
N TYR A 108 37.70 38.52 99.30
CA TYR A 108 38.17 37.12 99.28
C TYR A 108 39.53 36.98 99.99
N SER A 109 39.75 35.85 100.67
CA SER A 109 41.00 35.52 101.39
C SER A 109 42.09 34.91 100.49
N GLY A 110 41.72 34.42 99.31
CA GLY A 110 42.63 33.81 98.34
C GLY A 110 42.09 33.92 96.93
N CYS A 111 42.97 33.70 95.94
CA CYS A 111 42.64 33.75 94.52
C CYS A 111 43.56 32.82 93.72
N ALA A 112 43.00 32.07 92.75
CA ALA A 112 43.74 31.14 91.91
C ALA A 112 43.39 31.28 90.40
N PRO A 113 44.34 31.04 89.48
CA PRO A 113 44.05 30.92 88.04
C PRO A 113 43.37 29.57 87.69
N SER A 114 42.44 29.58 86.74
CA SER A 114 41.82 28.36 86.20
C SER A 114 42.78 27.51 85.34
N ALA A 115 42.69 26.18 85.41
CA ALA A 115 43.54 25.26 84.63
C ALA A 115 43.22 25.24 83.10
N PRO A 116 44.22 24.98 82.22
CA PRO A 116 44.02 24.92 80.77
C PRO A 116 43.26 23.66 80.31
N ARG A 117 42.41 23.81 79.29
CA ARG A 117 41.57 22.73 78.74
C ARG A 117 42.19 22.07 77.51
N THR A 118 42.12 20.75 77.44
CA THR A 118 42.54 19.91 76.30
C THR A 118 41.37 19.60 75.37
N CYS A 119 41.67 19.20 74.12
CA CYS A 119 40.69 18.73 73.14
C CYS A 119 40.77 17.21 72.97
N LEU A 120 39.74 16.60 72.40
CA LEU A 120 39.74 15.18 72.00
C LEU A 120 39.57 15.09 70.47
N PHE A 121 40.43 14.32 69.80
CA PHE A 121 40.31 13.99 68.37
C PHE A 121 40.61 12.51 68.17
N ASP A 122 39.66 11.77 67.59
CA ASP A 122 39.77 10.32 67.35
C ASP A 122 40.32 9.52 68.56
N GLY A 123 39.69 9.72 69.72
CA GLY A 123 40.09 9.11 70.99
C GLY A 123 41.41 9.60 71.61
N ARG A 124 42.16 10.48 70.93
CA ARG A 124 43.44 11.03 71.43
C ARG A 124 43.25 12.42 72.04
N THR A 125 43.90 12.65 73.19
CA THR A 125 43.90 13.95 73.86
C THR A 125 44.92 14.88 73.24
N ILE A 126 44.47 16.03 72.73
CA ILE A 126 45.31 17.06 72.11
C ILE A 126 45.46 18.23 73.10
N MET A 127 46.71 18.58 73.44
CA MET A 127 47.00 19.68 74.35
C MET A 127 46.66 21.04 73.72
N ASN A 128 46.31 22.02 74.56
CA ASN A 128 46.03 23.39 74.11
C ASN A 128 47.23 23.98 73.34
N GLY A 129 46.98 24.53 72.15
CA GLY A 129 48.00 25.03 71.22
C GLY A 129 48.59 23.98 70.25
N VAL A 130 48.33 22.68 70.45
CA VAL A 130 48.83 21.62 69.55
C VAL A 130 47.88 21.44 68.36
N SER A 131 48.45 21.15 67.18
CA SER A 131 47.71 20.87 65.95
C SER A 131 47.82 19.41 65.53
N VAL A 132 46.78 18.90 64.89
CA VAL A 132 46.72 17.59 64.23
C VAL A 132 46.34 17.76 62.76
N ASP A 133 46.86 16.89 61.89
CA ASP A 133 46.35 16.77 60.52
C ASP A 133 45.02 15.98 60.56
N ALA A 134 43.99 16.51 59.91
CA ALA A 134 42.69 15.89 59.77
C ALA A 134 42.31 15.77 58.28
N TYR A 135 41.45 14.83 57.94
CA TYR A 135 41.09 14.48 56.57
C TYR A 135 39.58 14.64 56.34
N LEU A 136 39.21 15.18 55.18
CA LEU A 136 37.80 15.43 54.83
C LEU A 136 36.97 14.13 54.81
N ASN A 137 37.53 13.08 54.21
CA ASN A 137 36.97 11.74 54.12
C ASN A 137 37.91 10.72 54.76
N SER A 138 37.38 9.59 55.25
CA SER A 138 38.18 8.45 55.76
C SER A 138 38.73 7.56 54.65
N SER A 139 38.23 7.69 53.42
CA SER A 139 38.69 6.96 52.24
C SER A 139 38.35 7.70 50.95
N GLU A 140 39.13 7.44 49.90
CA GLU A 140 38.94 7.95 48.54
C GLU A 140 39.02 6.78 47.54
N PRO A 141 38.34 6.83 46.37
CA PRO A 141 38.45 5.80 45.34
C PRO A 141 39.85 5.79 44.69
N PHE A 142 40.19 4.72 43.94
CA PHE A 142 41.46 4.61 43.23
C PHE A 142 41.75 5.85 42.34
N GLY A 143 42.94 6.42 42.49
CA GLY A 143 43.34 7.68 41.82
C GLY A 143 42.87 8.96 42.52
N GLY A 144 42.07 8.87 43.58
CA GLY A 144 41.66 10.00 44.42
C GLY A 144 42.79 10.56 45.30
N ILE A 145 42.58 11.77 45.83
CA ILE A 145 43.55 12.48 46.67
C ILE A 145 42.91 12.81 48.02
N CYS A 146 43.45 12.22 49.09
CA CYS A 146 43.05 12.50 50.46
C CYS A 146 43.31 13.97 50.84
N ARG A 147 42.25 14.78 50.93
CA ARG A 147 42.33 16.20 51.28
C ARG A 147 42.54 16.40 52.78
N THR A 148 43.59 17.13 53.15
CA THR A 148 43.99 17.42 54.54
C THR A 148 43.74 18.87 54.96
N GLU A 149 43.54 19.08 56.26
CA GLU A 149 43.64 20.38 56.93
C GLU A 149 44.37 20.22 58.28
N LYS A 150 44.90 21.32 58.84
CA LYS A 150 45.44 21.33 60.20
C LYS A 150 44.43 21.88 61.21
N ARG A 151 44.08 21.07 62.20
CA ARG A 151 43.16 21.41 63.29
C ARG A 151 43.92 21.67 64.58
N THR A 152 43.82 22.87 65.13
CA THR A 152 44.53 23.30 66.34
C THR A 152 43.60 23.31 67.54
N CYS A 153 44.04 22.77 68.68
CA CYS A 153 43.28 22.84 69.92
C CYS A 153 43.39 24.24 70.56
N ASN A 154 42.27 24.91 70.79
CA ASN A 154 42.20 26.21 71.47
C ASN A 154 41.10 26.18 72.55
N GLY A 155 41.48 26.26 73.82
CA GLY A 155 40.57 26.35 74.96
C GLY A 155 39.67 25.12 75.18
N GLY A 156 40.00 23.97 74.58
CA GLY A 156 39.20 22.75 74.59
C GLY A 156 38.34 22.52 73.33
N ALA A 157 38.42 23.39 72.32
CA ALA A 157 37.80 23.18 71.00
C ALA A 157 38.85 23.12 69.88
N LEU A 158 38.66 22.24 68.89
CA LEU A 158 39.53 22.13 67.71
C LEU A 158 39.05 23.07 66.59
N THR A 159 39.95 23.89 66.05
CA THR A 159 39.69 24.65 64.81
C THR A 159 39.51 23.71 63.61
N GLY A 160 38.93 24.19 62.51
CA GLY A 160 38.67 23.37 61.31
C GLY A 160 37.42 22.50 61.41
N ALA A 161 37.08 21.80 60.32
CA ALA A 161 35.85 21.05 60.14
C ALA A 161 36.06 19.56 59.77
N TYR A 162 37.25 19.14 59.36
CA TYR A 162 37.54 17.78 58.92
C TYR A 162 37.57 16.81 60.11
N LEU A 163 36.89 15.68 59.99
CA LEU A 163 36.57 14.83 61.15
C LEU A 163 37.43 13.56 61.26
N ASN A 164 38.12 13.18 60.19
CA ASN A 164 38.83 11.89 60.12
C ASN A 164 40.32 12.05 60.49
N SER A 165 40.87 11.11 61.23
CA SER A 165 42.29 11.07 61.63
C SER A 165 43.22 10.46 60.57
N SER A 166 42.64 9.78 59.58
CA SER A 166 43.35 9.13 58.48
C SER A 166 42.45 9.07 57.25
N CYS A 167 43.06 8.84 56.09
CA CYS A 167 42.36 8.62 54.83
C CYS A 167 43.12 7.57 54.01
N GLN A 168 42.40 6.59 53.43
CA GLN A 168 42.98 5.56 52.57
C GLN A 168 42.46 5.68 51.13
N VAL A 169 43.37 5.72 50.15
CA VAL A 169 43.02 5.66 48.73
C VAL A 169 42.86 4.20 48.31
N GLY A 170 41.75 3.86 47.66
CA GLY A 170 41.44 2.49 47.23
C GLY A 170 42.46 1.93 46.24
N THR A 171 42.71 0.62 46.31
CA THR A 171 43.57 -0.10 45.37
C THR A 171 42.91 -0.28 44.01
N ALA A 172 43.70 -0.32 42.93
CA ALA A 172 43.18 -0.58 41.59
C ALA A 172 42.52 -1.95 41.47
N SER A 173 41.43 -2.02 40.72
CA SER A 173 40.75 -3.27 40.39
C SER A 173 41.45 -4.01 39.24
N ASN A 174 41.54 -5.35 39.38
CA ASN A 174 41.95 -6.23 38.29
C ASN A 174 40.79 -6.47 37.32
N CYS A 175 41.10 -6.82 36.08
CA CYS A 175 40.12 -7.09 35.03
C CYS A 175 39.90 -8.61 34.88
N LEU A 176 38.70 -9.03 34.47
CA LEU A 176 38.39 -10.42 34.14
C LEU A 176 38.18 -10.58 32.64
N PHE A 177 38.90 -11.49 32.00
CA PHE A 177 38.78 -11.77 30.57
C PHE A 177 38.96 -13.27 30.30
N GLY A 178 37.92 -13.92 29.77
CA GLY A 178 37.98 -15.35 29.42
C GLY A 178 38.35 -16.26 30.59
N ASN A 179 37.79 -16.02 31.78
CA ASN A 179 38.12 -16.69 33.04
C ASN A 179 39.57 -16.50 33.53
N LYS A 180 40.36 -15.61 32.91
CA LYS A 180 41.68 -15.18 33.41
C LYS A 180 41.57 -13.80 34.08
N THR A 181 42.23 -13.65 35.23
CA THR A 181 42.39 -12.35 35.89
C THR A 181 43.61 -11.64 35.30
N VAL A 182 43.38 -10.48 34.66
CA VAL A 182 44.44 -9.58 34.18
C VAL A 182 44.68 -8.54 35.27
N LEU A 183 45.90 -8.51 35.83
CA LEU A 183 46.24 -7.55 36.88
C LEU A 183 46.23 -6.11 36.34
N HIS A 184 45.92 -5.14 37.18
CA HIS A 184 46.02 -3.73 36.80
C HIS A 184 47.42 -3.37 36.25
N GLY A 185 47.46 -2.69 35.11
CA GLY A 185 48.68 -2.32 34.40
C GLY A 185 49.31 -3.45 33.57
N GLN A 186 48.73 -4.66 33.57
CA GLN A 186 49.14 -5.75 32.69
C GLN A 186 48.31 -5.76 31.40
N ALA A 187 48.92 -6.29 30.34
CA ALA A 187 48.29 -6.53 29.06
C ALA A 187 47.98 -8.01 28.84
N THR A 188 46.98 -8.29 28.00
CA THR A 188 46.60 -9.64 27.59
C THR A 188 46.32 -9.69 26.09
N GLU A 189 46.49 -10.86 25.48
CA GLU A 189 46.09 -11.10 24.09
C GLU A 189 44.58 -11.29 24.00
N ALA A 190 43.99 -10.67 23.00
CA ALA A 190 42.57 -10.76 22.66
C ALA A 190 42.43 -10.93 21.14
N TYR A 191 41.32 -11.49 20.70
CA TYR A 191 41.05 -11.76 19.29
C TYR A 191 39.75 -11.08 18.87
N GLU A 192 39.69 -10.64 17.60
CA GLU A 192 38.48 -10.04 17.02
C GLU A 192 37.33 -11.05 16.87
N ARG A 193 37.64 -12.36 16.79
CA ARG A 193 36.66 -13.46 16.70
C ARG A 193 37.14 -14.65 17.53
N SER A 194 36.20 -15.43 18.08
CA SER A 194 36.50 -16.69 18.78
C SER A 194 36.79 -17.87 17.85
N ASN A 195 36.36 -17.78 16.58
CA ASN A 195 36.59 -18.78 15.55
C ASN A 195 36.76 -18.08 14.19
N VAL A 196 37.68 -18.57 13.36
CA VAL A 196 37.88 -18.13 11.97
C VAL A 196 37.87 -19.33 11.02
N PRO A 197 37.48 -19.18 9.73
CA PRO A 197 37.47 -20.29 8.78
C PRO A 197 38.85 -20.94 8.60
N PHE A 198 38.86 -22.18 8.08
CA PHE A 198 40.11 -22.85 7.69
C PHE A 198 40.93 -21.98 6.71
N GLY A 199 42.26 -22.06 6.80
CA GLY A 199 43.17 -21.23 6.01
C GLY A 199 43.23 -19.74 6.40
N SER A 200 42.35 -19.25 7.30
CA SER A 200 42.39 -17.89 7.83
C SER A 200 43.31 -17.77 9.04
N LEU A 201 43.84 -16.56 9.28
CA LEU A 201 44.65 -16.26 10.47
C LEU A 201 43.79 -15.60 11.56
N CYS A 202 43.98 -16.03 12.80
CA CYS A 202 43.42 -15.36 13.98
C CYS A 202 44.10 -13.99 14.18
N VAL A 203 43.36 -12.90 14.00
CA VAL A 203 43.87 -11.54 14.24
C VAL A 203 43.98 -11.30 15.75
N VAL A 204 45.23 -11.25 16.25
CA VAL A 204 45.54 -10.93 17.64
C VAL A 204 45.60 -9.42 17.86
N LYS A 205 45.16 -8.99 19.04
CA LYS A 205 45.19 -7.63 19.57
C LYS A 205 45.67 -7.68 21.01
N THR A 206 46.21 -6.56 21.48
CA THR A 206 46.64 -6.42 22.88
C THR A 206 45.64 -5.53 23.62
N ARG A 207 45.19 -5.95 24.80
CA ARG A 207 44.30 -5.18 25.68
C ARG A 207 44.94 -5.01 27.06
N THR A 208 44.97 -3.79 27.58
CA THR A 208 45.60 -3.42 28.86
C THR A 208 44.54 -3.17 29.93
N CYS A 209 44.76 -3.68 31.15
CA CYS A 209 43.82 -3.53 32.25
C CYS A 209 44.03 -2.22 33.03
N TYR A 210 43.05 -1.32 32.99
CA TYR A 210 43.02 -0.09 33.77
C TYR A 210 41.82 -0.09 34.74
N ASN A 211 42.10 -0.23 36.05
CA ASN A 211 41.13 -0.21 37.14
C ASN A 211 39.81 -0.97 36.87
N GLY A 212 39.91 -2.26 36.52
CA GLY A 212 38.76 -3.14 36.26
C GLY A 212 38.21 -3.09 34.83
N ALA A 213 38.65 -2.16 33.98
CA ALA A 213 38.28 -2.10 32.57
C ALA A 213 39.46 -2.44 31.65
N LEU A 214 39.21 -3.19 30.56
CA LEU A 214 40.19 -3.48 29.52
C LEU A 214 40.04 -2.50 28.35
N ASP A 215 41.12 -1.85 27.95
CA ASP A 215 41.14 -0.98 26.75
C ASP A 215 41.06 -1.79 25.43
N GLY A 216 41.00 -1.09 24.30
CA GLY A 216 41.11 -1.69 22.96
C GLY A 216 39.89 -2.49 22.47
N THR A 217 40.00 -2.98 21.23
CA THR A 217 38.95 -3.77 20.55
C THR A 217 39.43 -5.21 20.33
N GLY A 218 38.65 -6.18 20.78
CA GLY A 218 38.98 -7.61 20.78
C GLY A 218 38.20 -8.32 21.87
N GLU A 219 37.11 -8.99 21.49
CA GLU A 219 36.10 -9.47 22.44
C GLU A 219 36.41 -10.86 23.01
N TYR A 220 37.30 -11.62 22.37
CA TYR A 220 37.49 -13.04 22.67
C TYR A 220 38.88 -13.34 23.25
N PRO A 221 38.99 -14.21 24.28
CA PRO A 221 40.25 -14.57 24.95
C PRO A 221 41.06 -15.65 24.22
N SER A 222 40.48 -16.24 23.18
CA SER A 222 41.04 -17.31 22.37
C SER A 222 40.37 -17.29 21.00
N CYS A 223 41.13 -17.55 19.94
CA CYS A 223 40.62 -17.80 18.60
C CYS A 223 41.07 -19.19 18.15
N VAL A 224 40.14 -19.98 17.63
CA VAL A 224 40.46 -21.24 16.93
C VAL A 224 40.32 -21.05 15.43
N VAL A 225 41.21 -21.69 14.66
CA VAL A 225 41.05 -21.83 13.21
C VAL A 225 40.23 -23.09 12.98
N GLY A 226 39.18 -22.98 12.15
CA GLY A 226 38.33 -24.11 11.79
C GLY A 226 39.13 -25.24 11.15
N GLN A 227 38.69 -26.48 11.39
CA GLN A 227 39.19 -27.65 10.67
C GLN A 227 38.80 -27.55 9.18
N PRO A 228 39.60 -28.08 8.24
CA PRO A 228 39.24 -28.08 6.83
C PRO A 228 37.97 -28.89 6.63
N ASN A 229 37.03 -28.35 5.85
CA ASN A 229 35.78 -29.03 5.57
C ASN A 229 36.04 -30.30 4.77
N SER A 230 35.38 -31.39 5.15
CA SER A 230 35.30 -32.59 4.33
C SER A 230 34.29 -32.36 3.20
N CYS A 231 34.58 -32.93 2.04
CA CYS A 231 33.69 -32.87 0.88
C CYS A 231 32.68 -34.02 0.97
N GLN A 232 31.41 -33.76 0.70
CA GLN A 232 30.41 -34.83 0.58
C GLN A 232 30.29 -35.24 -0.89
N PHE A 233 30.40 -36.54 -1.16
CA PHE A 233 30.24 -37.12 -2.50
C PHE A 233 29.25 -38.28 -2.44
N GLU A 234 28.03 -38.04 -2.91
CA GLU A 234 26.86 -38.95 -2.84
C GLU A 234 26.71 -39.68 -1.48
N GLY A 235 26.72 -38.89 -0.39
CA GLY A 235 26.54 -39.40 0.98
C GLY A 235 27.78 -40.03 1.62
N LYS A 236 28.92 -40.10 0.91
CA LYS A 236 30.22 -40.43 1.49
C LYS A 236 31.01 -39.17 1.83
N THR A 237 31.58 -39.14 3.03
CA THR A 237 32.48 -38.08 3.47
C THR A 237 33.90 -38.36 2.97
N ILE A 238 34.41 -37.48 2.12
CA ILE A 238 35.80 -37.48 1.63
C ILE A 238 36.58 -36.45 2.43
N LEU A 239 37.63 -36.88 3.13
CA LEU A 239 38.41 -35.96 3.98
C LEU A 239 39.27 -35.03 3.12
N HIS A 240 39.71 -33.92 3.72
CA HIS A 240 40.61 -32.99 3.07
C HIS A 240 41.88 -33.69 2.54
N LEU A 241 42.28 -33.35 1.32
CA LEU A 241 43.35 -33.93 0.52
C LEU A 241 43.17 -35.40 0.10
N GLN A 242 42.04 -36.04 0.42
CA GLN A 242 41.69 -37.32 -0.19
C GLN A 242 41.07 -37.13 -1.57
N SER A 243 41.28 -38.12 -2.43
CA SER A 243 40.76 -38.14 -3.80
C SER A 243 39.68 -39.20 -4.00
N VAL A 244 38.74 -38.91 -4.90
CA VAL A 244 37.67 -39.81 -5.33
C VAL A 244 37.51 -39.76 -6.85
N VAL A 245 37.27 -40.90 -7.47
CA VAL A 245 36.91 -40.97 -8.90
C VAL A 245 35.42 -40.69 -9.04
N GLY A 246 35.07 -39.67 -9.83
CA GLY A 246 33.70 -39.34 -10.20
C GLY A 246 33.51 -39.45 -11.71
N TYR A 247 32.36 -39.96 -12.13
CA TYR A 247 31.96 -40.01 -13.54
C TYR A 247 31.25 -38.72 -13.93
N GLU A 248 31.47 -38.24 -15.16
CA GLU A 248 30.86 -37.00 -15.66
C GLU A 248 29.32 -37.04 -15.71
N GLN A 249 28.74 -38.25 -15.66
CA GLN A 249 27.31 -38.51 -15.61
C GLN A 249 27.04 -39.79 -14.79
N SER A 250 25.95 -39.85 -14.02
CA SER A 250 25.48 -41.05 -13.31
C SER A 250 25.00 -42.19 -14.22
N SER A 251 24.67 -41.83 -15.46
CA SER A 251 24.34 -42.76 -16.52
C SER A 251 24.56 -42.09 -17.87
N VAL A 252 25.09 -42.84 -18.82
CA VAL A 252 25.14 -42.43 -20.23
C VAL A 252 24.09 -43.21 -21.01
N SER A 253 23.48 -42.59 -22.02
CA SER A 253 22.50 -43.24 -22.90
C SER A 253 23.09 -44.51 -23.55
N PHE A 254 22.24 -45.50 -23.83
CA PHE A 254 22.62 -46.71 -24.57
C PHE A 254 23.41 -46.36 -25.85
N GLY A 255 24.59 -46.98 -26.02
CA GLY A 255 25.53 -46.72 -27.12
C GLY A 255 26.72 -45.82 -26.75
N ASN A 256 26.68 -45.11 -25.62
CA ASN A 256 27.78 -44.25 -25.14
C ASN A 256 28.63 -44.93 -24.05
N SER A 257 29.84 -44.41 -23.84
CA SER A 257 30.78 -44.87 -22.81
C SER A 257 30.90 -43.87 -21.66
N CYS A 258 30.98 -44.38 -20.44
CA CYS A 258 31.16 -43.59 -19.23
C CYS A 258 32.57 -42.99 -19.13
N ILE A 259 32.68 -41.67 -18.97
CA ILE A 259 33.94 -40.96 -18.75
C ILE A 259 34.11 -40.69 -17.24
N SER A 260 35.29 -41.00 -16.69
CA SER A 260 35.62 -40.80 -15.28
C SER A 260 36.83 -39.87 -15.10
N LYS A 261 36.80 -39.04 -14.05
CA LYS A 261 37.87 -38.12 -13.66
C LYS A 261 38.16 -38.25 -12.17
N ASN A 262 39.44 -38.11 -11.81
CA ASN A 262 39.87 -38.05 -10.42
C ASN A 262 39.61 -36.64 -9.86
N ARG A 263 39.28 -36.56 -8.57
CA ARG A 263 38.97 -35.31 -7.87
C ARG A 263 39.60 -35.32 -6.51
N THR A 264 40.20 -34.22 -6.06
CA THR A 264 40.77 -34.09 -4.72
C THR A 264 39.99 -33.07 -3.90
N CYS A 265 39.63 -33.42 -2.66
CA CYS A 265 38.90 -32.54 -1.77
C CYS A 265 39.82 -31.46 -1.15
N LYS A 266 39.59 -30.18 -1.44
CA LYS A 266 40.28 -29.04 -0.83
C LYS A 266 39.27 -28.14 -0.14
N ASP A 267 39.28 -28.15 1.20
CA ASP A 267 38.37 -27.41 2.09
C ASP A 267 36.90 -27.36 1.61
N GLY A 268 36.22 -28.52 1.65
CA GLY A 268 34.81 -28.65 1.30
C GLY A 268 34.48 -28.59 -0.19
N THR A 269 35.45 -28.24 -1.04
CA THR A 269 35.29 -28.14 -2.51
C THR A 269 36.14 -29.18 -3.22
N PHE A 270 35.62 -29.83 -4.26
CA PHE A 270 36.39 -30.73 -5.11
C PHE A 270 37.14 -29.97 -6.19
N PHE A 271 38.37 -30.41 -6.50
CA PHE A 271 39.19 -29.91 -7.61
C PHE A 271 39.65 -31.06 -8.49
N TYR A 272 39.81 -30.80 -9.79
CA TYR A 272 40.45 -31.73 -10.72
C TYR A 272 41.99 -31.67 -10.60
N ASP A 273 42.69 -32.61 -11.21
CA ASP A 273 44.17 -32.73 -11.15
C ASP A 273 44.93 -31.51 -11.73
N ASN A 274 44.24 -30.60 -12.42
CA ASN A 274 44.75 -29.32 -12.93
C ASN A 274 44.40 -28.10 -12.04
N ASP A 275 43.96 -28.34 -10.80
CA ASP A 275 43.53 -27.33 -9.82
C ASP A 275 42.37 -26.42 -10.27
N SER A 276 41.57 -26.86 -11.26
CA SER A 276 40.29 -26.23 -11.56
C SER A 276 39.16 -26.76 -10.65
N PRO A 277 38.18 -25.92 -10.23
CA PRO A 277 37.05 -26.35 -9.41
C PRO A 277 36.22 -27.40 -10.15
N ALA A 278 35.92 -28.51 -9.49
CA ALA A 278 35.08 -29.56 -10.04
C ALA A 278 33.59 -29.19 -9.92
N LEU A 279 32.82 -29.49 -10.98
CA LEU A 279 31.39 -29.20 -11.03
C LEU A 279 30.60 -30.17 -10.13
N LEU A 280 29.41 -29.73 -9.72
CA LEU A 280 28.55 -30.42 -8.74
C LEU A 280 27.65 -31.53 -9.31
N GLN A 281 27.80 -31.90 -10.59
CA GLN A 281 26.84 -32.76 -11.32
C GLN A 281 27.30 -34.21 -11.54
N ASP A 282 28.37 -34.63 -10.87
CA ASP A 282 29.11 -35.83 -11.21
C ASP A 282 28.95 -36.96 -10.16
N ALA A 283 28.96 -38.22 -10.60
CA ALA A 283 28.41 -39.36 -9.86
C ALA A 283 29.45 -40.42 -9.42
N THR A 284 29.13 -41.23 -8.40
CA THR A 284 30.03 -42.31 -7.90
C THR A 284 30.09 -43.54 -8.80
N SER A 285 29.10 -43.74 -9.66
CA SER A 285 29.08 -44.80 -10.65
C SER A 285 28.34 -44.34 -11.89
N CYS A 286 28.76 -44.79 -13.06
CA CYS A 286 28.06 -44.54 -14.31
C CYS A 286 27.54 -45.85 -14.89
N ARG A 287 26.25 -45.88 -15.19
CA ARG A 287 25.60 -47.02 -15.87
C ARG A 287 25.33 -46.67 -17.32
N VAL A 288 25.76 -47.53 -18.26
CA VAL A 288 25.28 -47.44 -19.64
C VAL A 288 23.81 -47.89 -19.65
N GLY A 289 22.93 -47.05 -20.18
CA GLY A 289 21.50 -47.34 -20.24
C GLY A 289 21.20 -48.62 -21.03
N GLN A 290 20.17 -49.34 -20.61
CA GLN A 290 19.56 -50.38 -21.45
C GLN A 290 18.77 -49.73 -22.59
N PRO A 291 18.63 -50.38 -23.77
CA PRO A 291 17.88 -49.82 -24.89
C PRO A 291 16.44 -49.54 -24.47
N GLN A 292 16.05 -48.26 -24.47
CA GLN A 292 14.76 -47.85 -23.95
C GLN A 292 13.64 -48.20 -24.94
N SER A 293 12.56 -48.77 -24.40
CA SER A 293 11.27 -48.83 -25.10
C SER A 293 10.66 -47.44 -25.10
N CYS A 294 10.01 -47.05 -26.19
CA CYS A 294 9.37 -45.76 -26.32
C CYS A 294 8.01 -45.80 -25.64
N VAL A 295 7.75 -44.78 -24.82
CA VAL A 295 6.49 -44.61 -24.07
C VAL A 295 5.72 -43.48 -24.72
N LEU A 296 4.46 -43.72 -25.05
CA LEU A 296 3.55 -42.66 -25.49
C LEU A 296 3.00 -41.94 -24.27
N SER A 297 3.13 -40.61 -24.27
CA SER A 297 2.80 -39.77 -23.12
C SER A 297 1.30 -39.74 -22.80
N GLU A 298 0.43 -39.93 -23.80
CA GLU A 298 -1.03 -40.02 -23.61
C GLU A 298 -1.70 -41.02 -24.58
N PRO A 299 -2.79 -41.70 -24.18
CA PRO A 299 -3.32 -41.81 -22.81
C PRO A 299 -2.48 -42.78 -21.98
N ALA A 300 -2.28 -42.47 -20.69
CA ALA A 300 -1.46 -43.29 -19.80
C ALA A 300 -2.05 -44.71 -19.59
N GLY A 301 -1.28 -45.75 -19.92
CA GLY A 301 -1.63 -47.17 -19.65
C GLY A 301 -1.55 -48.15 -20.84
N GLN A 302 -1.05 -47.72 -22.00
CA GLN A 302 -0.94 -48.54 -23.22
C GLN A 302 0.49 -49.09 -23.45
N PRO A 303 0.71 -50.13 -24.28
CA PRO A 303 1.96 -50.90 -24.27
C PRO A 303 3.17 -50.13 -24.79
N ASN A 304 4.29 -50.27 -24.08
CA ASN A 304 5.59 -49.72 -24.47
C ASN A 304 6.04 -50.29 -25.82
N THR A 305 6.43 -49.44 -26.77
CA THR A 305 6.98 -49.89 -28.07
C THR A 305 8.45 -50.27 -27.89
N PRO A 306 8.87 -51.53 -28.05
CA PRO A 306 10.26 -51.93 -27.84
C PRO A 306 11.24 -51.23 -28.79
N HIS A 307 12.51 -51.14 -28.39
CA HIS A 307 13.55 -50.63 -29.30
C HIS A 307 13.61 -51.47 -30.59
N ASN A 308 13.63 -50.77 -31.73
CA ASN A 308 13.55 -51.28 -33.11
C ASN A 308 12.19 -51.89 -33.51
N ALA A 309 11.15 -51.73 -32.70
CA ALA A 309 9.76 -51.96 -33.12
C ALA A 309 9.15 -50.67 -33.72
N PHE A 310 8.00 -50.84 -34.39
CA PHE A 310 7.25 -49.77 -35.02
C PHE A 310 5.85 -49.67 -34.41
N ILE A 311 5.26 -48.47 -34.43
CA ILE A 311 3.88 -48.21 -34.06
C ILE A 311 3.26 -47.21 -35.03
N ASP A 312 2.04 -47.49 -35.48
CA ASP A 312 1.27 -46.59 -36.37
C ASP A 312 0.42 -45.65 -35.50
N LEU A 313 0.57 -44.34 -35.69
CA LEU A 313 -0.08 -43.31 -34.89
C LEU A 313 -0.71 -42.23 -35.78
N TYR A 314 -1.67 -41.49 -35.23
CA TYR A 314 -2.34 -40.38 -35.89
C TYR A 314 -1.67 -39.04 -35.57
N LEU A 315 -1.63 -38.14 -36.56
CA LEU A 315 -1.09 -36.78 -36.39
C LEU A 315 -1.95 -35.91 -35.47
N THR A 316 -3.25 -36.20 -35.36
CA THR A 316 -4.19 -35.51 -34.45
C THR A 316 -5.06 -36.52 -33.69
N ALA A 317 -5.47 -36.17 -32.46
CA ALA A 317 -6.46 -36.95 -31.69
C ALA A 317 -7.88 -36.86 -32.29
N ILE A 318 -8.10 -35.80 -33.07
CA ILE A 318 -9.39 -35.42 -33.65
C ILE A 318 -9.14 -34.95 -35.08
N SER A 319 -9.94 -35.45 -36.02
CA SER A 319 -10.05 -34.90 -37.37
C SER A 319 -11.38 -34.17 -37.51
N VAL A 320 -11.34 -32.96 -38.07
CA VAL A 320 -12.50 -32.09 -38.37
C VAL A 320 -12.86 -32.06 -39.86
N ASP A 321 -11.97 -32.57 -40.70
CA ASP A 321 -12.06 -32.73 -42.15
C ASP A 321 -12.44 -34.16 -42.59
N GLY A 322 -12.62 -35.08 -41.63
CA GLY A 322 -13.00 -36.47 -41.88
C GLY A 322 -11.85 -37.41 -42.26
N VAL A 323 -10.61 -36.91 -42.31
CA VAL A 323 -9.42 -37.68 -42.69
C VAL A 323 -8.41 -37.71 -41.55
N CYS A 324 -8.34 -38.85 -40.86
CA CYS A 324 -7.35 -39.13 -39.83
C CYS A 324 -6.01 -39.56 -40.46
N ALA A 325 -5.09 -38.62 -40.69
CA ALA A 325 -3.77 -38.91 -41.24
C ALA A 325 -2.89 -39.71 -40.26
N THR A 326 -2.32 -40.83 -40.73
CA THR A 326 -1.45 -41.75 -39.97
C THR A 326 0.01 -41.66 -40.38
N GLU A 327 0.91 -41.89 -39.42
CA GLU A 327 2.36 -42.00 -39.62
C GLU A 327 2.91 -43.23 -38.88
N ARG A 328 3.77 -44.00 -39.55
CA ARG A 328 4.49 -45.13 -38.93
C ARG A 328 5.74 -44.63 -38.22
N ARG A 329 5.79 -44.77 -36.90
CA ARG A 329 6.91 -44.31 -36.07
C ARG A 329 7.77 -45.49 -35.60
N THR A 330 9.08 -45.37 -35.75
CA THR A 330 10.08 -46.37 -35.34
C THR A 330 10.63 -46.00 -33.97
N CYS A 331 10.74 -46.95 -33.04
CA CYS A 331 11.33 -46.69 -31.73
C CYS A 331 12.86 -46.88 -31.73
N THR A 332 13.61 -45.80 -31.66
CA THR A 332 15.06 -45.82 -31.51
C THR A 332 15.42 -45.31 -30.11
N ASN A 333 15.73 -46.24 -29.20
CA ASN A 333 16.22 -45.98 -27.85
C ASN A 333 15.41 -44.89 -27.10
N GLY A 334 14.14 -45.17 -26.83
CA GLY A 334 13.22 -44.25 -26.12
C GLY A 334 12.61 -43.14 -27.00
N THR A 335 13.16 -42.87 -28.18
CA THR A 335 12.66 -41.85 -29.12
C THR A 335 11.91 -42.47 -30.29
N LEU A 336 10.65 -42.06 -30.53
CA LEU A 336 9.91 -42.42 -31.74
C LEU A 336 10.28 -41.47 -32.89
N SER A 337 10.70 -42.01 -34.04
CA SER A 337 10.88 -41.23 -35.28
C SER A 337 9.56 -40.60 -35.73
N GLY A 338 9.56 -39.42 -36.33
CA GLY A 338 8.32 -38.80 -36.87
C GLY A 338 7.60 -37.86 -35.89
N SER A 339 6.33 -37.56 -36.16
CA SER A 339 5.56 -36.47 -35.54
C SER A 339 4.13 -36.83 -35.07
N ALA A 340 3.58 -37.99 -35.41
CA ALA A 340 2.25 -38.43 -34.96
C ALA A 340 2.24 -38.97 -33.52
N HIS A 341 1.37 -38.46 -32.65
CA HIS A 341 1.40 -38.79 -31.21
C HIS A 341 0.17 -39.57 -30.68
N TYR A 342 -0.89 -39.73 -31.47
CA TYR A 342 -2.17 -40.20 -30.95
C TYR A 342 -2.45 -41.66 -31.36
N LEU A 343 -2.86 -42.50 -30.41
CA LEU A 343 -3.20 -43.92 -30.66
C LEU A 343 -4.53 -44.10 -31.40
N SER A 344 -5.40 -43.10 -31.33
CA SER A 344 -6.72 -43.07 -31.95
C SER A 344 -7.02 -41.65 -32.42
N CYS A 345 -7.58 -41.53 -33.60
CA CYS A 345 -8.16 -40.27 -34.09
C CYS A 345 -9.68 -40.42 -34.12
N ASN A 346 -10.36 -39.68 -33.25
CA ASN A 346 -11.80 -39.57 -33.28
C ASN A 346 -12.17 -38.56 -34.37
N VAL A 347 -12.74 -39.04 -35.47
CA VAL A 347 -13.47 -38.14 -36.38
C VAL A 347 -14.65 -37.61 -35.59
N LEU A 348 -14.55 -36.36 -35.11
CA LEU A 348 -15.75 -35.69 -34.63
C LEU A 348 -16.69 -35.57 -35.83
N PRO A 349 -18.03 -35.64 -35.65
CA PRO A 349 -18.91 -35.03 -36.64
C PRO A 349 -18.38 -33.61 -36.87
N PRO A 350 -18.29 -33.13 -38.13
CA PRO A 350 -17.82 -31.78 -38.39
C PRO A 350 -18.57 -30.85 -37.45
N PRO A 351 -17.90 -29.90 -36.77
CA PRO A 351 -18.56 -29.05 -35.78
C PRO A 351 -19.81 -28.53 -36.47
N GLN A 352 -20.98 -28.93 -35.96
CA GLN A 352 -22.23 -28.48 -36.59
C GLN A 352 -22.07 -26.98 -36.64
N PRO A 353 -22.18 -26.34 -37.82
CA PRO A 353 -22.06 -24.90 -37.88
C PRO A 353 -23.15 -24.40 -36.95
N MET A 354 -22.76 -23.94 -35.75
CA MET A 354 -23.66 -23.21 -34.87
C MET A 354 -24.18 -22.12 -35.80
N PRO A 355 -25.50 -22.11 -36.10
CA PRO A 355 -25.99 -21.33 -37.21
C PRO A 355 -25.47 -19.92 -37.06
N ILE A 356 -24.97 -19.34 -38.16
CA ILE A 356 -24.82 -17.90 -38.26
C ILE A 356 -26.09 -17.31 -37.64
N GLY A 357 -25.96 -16.69 -36.47
CA GLY A 357 -27.10 -16.29 -35.63
C GLY A 357 -28.13 -15.65 -36.55
N PRO A 358 -29.34 -16.25 -36.68
CA PRO A 358 -30.11 -16.16 -37.91
C PRO A 358 -30.34 -14.71 -38.27
N GLN A 359 -29.71 -14.28 -39.37
CA GLN A 359 -29.86 -12.93 -39.88
C GLN A 359 -31.23 -12.83 -40.53
N THR A 360 -32.25 -12.63 -39.71
CA THR A 360 -33.64 -12.57 -40.18
C THR A 360 -33.85 -11.23 -40.87
N PHE A 361 -34.11 -11.32 -42.16
CA PHE A 361 -34.24 -10.17 -43.06
C PHE A 361 -35.70 -10.00 -43.46
N TYR A 362 -36.17 -8.77 -43.35
CA TYR A 362 -37.52 -8.35 -43.75
C TYR A 362 -37.32 -7.21 -44.74
N ASN A 363 -37.80 -7.35 -45.98
CA ASN A 363 -37.84 -6.21 -46.90
C ASN A 363 -39.01 -5.27 -46.53
N GLY A 364 -39.03 -4.05 -47.07
CA GLY A 364 -40.08 -3.08 -46.76
C GLY A 364 -41.51 -3.56 -47.04
N THR A 365 -41.69 -4.57 -47.90
CA THR A 365 -42.99 -5.19 -48.24
C THR A 365 -43.22 -6.58 -47.62
N ASP A 366 -42.41 -7.01 -46.64
CA ASP A 366 -42.56 -8.33 -46.02
C ASP A 366 -43.97 -8.47 -45.39
N PRO A 367 -44.71 -9.56 -45.65
CA PRO A 367 -46.11 -9.69 -45.20
C PRO A 367 -46.28 -9.77 -43.67
N ARG A 368 -45.18 -9.89 -42.92
CA ARG A 368 -45.17 -9.81 -41.44
C ARG A 368 -44.98 -8.38 -40.94
N LEU A 369 -44.58 -7.45 -41.81
CA LEU A 369 -44.59 -6.03 -41.51
C LEU A 369 -45.96 -5.43 -41.84
N HIS A 370 -46.34 -4.43 -41.07
CA HIS A 370 -47.60 -3.72 -41.21
C HIS A 370 -47.35 -2.23 -41.46
N HIS A 371 -48.32 -1.55 -42.06
CA HIS A 371 -48.20 -0.17 -42.54
C HIS A 371 -49.40 0.65 -42.07
N GLN A 372 -49.17 1.86 -41.56
CA GLN A 372 -50.23 2.84 -41.33
C GLN A 372 -50.32 3.87 -42.46
N ILE A 373 -49.18 4.18 -43.09
CA ILE A 373 -49.03 5.20 -44.11
C ILE A 373 -48.13 4.70 -45.25
N GLY A 374 -48.14 5.41 -46.37
CA GLY A 374 -47.29 5.10 -47.52
C GLY A 374 -47.85 4.05 -48.46
N VAL A 375 -47.02 3.63 -49.41
CA VAL A 375 -47.35 2.66 -50.48
C VAL A 375 -46.14 1.78 -50.79
N SER A 376 -46.39 0.60 -51.36
CA SER A 376 -45.34 -0.26 -51.90
C SER A 376 -44.64 0.38 -53.10
N ASN A 377 -43.35 0.06 -53.27
CA ASN A 377 -42.50 0.51 -54.36
C ASN A 377 -41.45 -0.57 -54.66
N GLY A 378 -41.84 -1.59 -55.45
CA GLY A 378 -41.06 -2.83 -55.57
C GLY A 378 -41.08 -3.58 -54.24
N ASN A 379 -39.90 -4.02 -53.76
CA ASN A 379 -39.73 -4.71 -52.47
C ASN A 379 -39.64 -3.75 -51.26
N ASN A 380 -39.82 -2.45 -51.47
CA ASN A 380 -39.61 -1.39 -50.49
C ASN A 380 -40.96 -0.70 -50.17
N TRP A 381 -41.08 -0.07 -49.02
CA TRP A 381 -42.25 0.75 -48.66
C TRP A 381 -41.87 2.22 -48.58
N LYS A 382 -42.68 3.14 -49.13
CA LYS A 382 -42.34 4.57 -49.17
C LYS A 382 -43.50 5.50 -48.77
N VAL A 383 -43.12 6.66 -48.23
CA VAL A 383 -43.98 7.84 -48.05
C VAL A 383 -43.42 9.03 -48.83
N SER A 384 -44.22 10.07 -48.90
CA SER A 384 -43.90 11.40 -49.43
C SER A 384 -44.40 12.47 -48.45
N VAL A 385 -44.03 13.73 -48.68
CA VAL A 385 -44.57 14.90 -47.95
C VAL A 385 -46.10 15.06 -48.02
N ALA A 386 -46.79 14.29 -48.88
CA ALA A 386 -48.25 14.26 -48.93
C ALA A 386 -48.89 13.27 -47.93
N ASN A 387 -48.09 12.50 -47.18
CA ASN A 387 -48.55 11.57 -46.17
C ASN A 387 -48.54 12.22 -44.78
N ASN A 388 -49.59 11.99 -44.00
CA ASN A 388 -49.60 12.31 -42.57
C ASN A 388 -48.51 11.52 -41.81
N ALA A 389 -48.13 12.01 -40.63
CA ALA A 389 -47.25 11.30 -39.71
C ALA A 389 -47.83 9.95 -39.25
N GLY A 390 -46.98 8.94 -39.07
CA GLY A 390 -47.39 7.57 -38.73
C GLY A 390 -46.30 6.53 -38.94
N PHE A 391 -46.61 5.27 -38.61
CA PHE A 391 -45.68 4.16 -38.86
C PHE A 391 -45.65 3.77 -40.35
N LEU A 392 -44.49 3.97 -40.96
CA LEU A 392 -44.14 3.49 -42.29
C LEU A 392 -44.10 1.95 -42.30
N THR A 393 -43.44 1.38 -41.29
CA THR A 393 -43.46 -0.07 -40.99
C THR A 393 -43.48 -0.32 -39.49
N TYR A 394 -44.16 -1.39 -39.07
CA TYR A 394 -44.15 -1.96 -37.71
C TYR A 394 -44.41 -3.49 -37.77
N GLY A 395 -44.39 -4.22 -36.65
CA GLY A 395 -44.13 -5.67 -36.66
C GLY A 395 -42.63 -6.00 -36.71
N PRO A 396 -42.19 -7.26 -36.88
CA PRO A 396 -42.96 -8.43 -37.29
C PRO A 396 -43.36 -9.38 -36.15
N TYR A 397 -43.35 -8.90 -34.89
CA TYR A 397 -43.73 -9.66 -33.70
C TYR A 397 -42.85 -10.90 -33.48
N VAL A 398 -41.53 -10.66 -33.38
CA VAL A 398 -40.53 -11.72 -33.19
C VAL A 398 -40.58 -12.22 -31.75
N THR A 399 -40.91 -13.51 -31.57
CA THR A 399 -41.06 -14.15 -30.25
C THR A 399 -39.93 -15.13 -29.91
N ASP A 400 -39.06 -15.46 -30.86
CA ASP A 400 -38.00 -16.46 -30.78
C ASP A 400 -36.60 -15.87 -30.50
N THR A 401 -36.52 -14.61 -30.04
CA THR A 401 -35.25 -14.02 -29.63
C THR A 401 -34.75 -14.59 -28.30
N PRO A 402 -33.48 -15.07 -28.22
CA PRO A 402 -32.81 -15.33 -26.95
C PRO A 402 -32.80 -14.07 -26.07
N GLY A 403 -32.88 -14.26 -24.75
CA GLY A 403 -32.64 -13.17 -23.81
C GLY A 403 -31.19 -12.72 -23.86
N GLY A 404 -30.95 -11.40 -23.80
CA GLY A 404 -29.64 -10.80 -23.98
C GLY A 404 -29.71 -9.52 -24.81
N VAL A 405 -28.58 -9.18 -25.43
CA VAL A 405 -28.42 -8.00 -26.29
C VAL A 405 -28.56 -8.41 -27.76
N GLY A 406 -29.24 -7.58 -28.54
CA GLY A 406 -29.38 -7.75 -29.98
C GLY A 406 -29.14 -6.44 -30.73
N THR A 407 -28.90 -6.54 -32.04
CA THR A 407 -28.79 -5.39 -32.95
C THR A 407 -29.85 -5.49 -34.03
N VAL A 408 -30.54 -4.39 -34.33
CA VAL A 408 -31.41 -4.26 -35.51
C VAL A 408 -30.80 -3.24 -36.44
N VAL A 409 -30.66 -3.58 -37.72
CA VAL A 409 -30.17 -2.68 -38.77
C VAL A 409 -31.32 -2.33 -39.70
N PHE A 410 -31.62 -1.04 -39.83
CA PHE A 410 -32.64 -0.50 -40.72
C PHE A 410 -31.97 0.12 -41.95
N SER A 411 -32.36 -0.32 -43.15
CA SER A 411 -31.92 0.28 -44.41
C SER A 411 -32.99 1.24 -44.93
N LEU A 412 -32.64 2.53 -45.02
CA LEU A 412 -33.54 3.64 -45.31
C LEU A 412 -32.95 4.56 -46.38
N SER A 413 -33.79 5.24 -47.16
CA SER A 413 -33.37 6.36 -48.02
C SER A 413 -34.35 7.52 -47.93
N ILE A 414 -33.86 8.75 -48.15
CA ILE A 414 -34.68 9.96 -48.21
C ILE A 414 -34.42 10.76 -49.49
N ASP A 415 -35.40 11.52 -49.94
CA ASP A 415 -35.34 12.27 -51.20
C ASP A 415 -34.57 13.60 -51.11
N ASN A 416 -34.29 14.12 -49.91
CA ASN A 416 -33.64 15.40 -49.69
C ASN A 416 -32.74 15.41 -48.43
N ILE A 417 -31.51 15.93 -48.53
CA ILE A 417 -30.57 16.05 -47.39
C ILE A 417 -30.21 17.50 -47.03
N GLU A 418 -30.71 18.50 -47.74
CA GLU A 418 -30.12 19.87 -47.74
C GLU A 418 -30.96 20.94 -47.06
N ILE A 419 -32.29 20.82 -47.00
CA ILE A 419 -33.20 21.92 -46.58
C ILE A 419 -33.00 22.36 -45.11
N ASP A 420 -32.86 21.44 -44.17
CA ASP A 420 -32.68 21.69 -42.74
C ASP A 420 -32.01 20.47 -42.07
N ASN A 421 -31.93 20.44 -40.74
CA ASN A 421 -31.50 19.26 -39.98
C ASN A 421 -32.53 18.80 -38.93
N GLU A 422 -33.82 18.91 -39.25
CA GLU A 422 -34.91 18.44 -38.40
C GLU A 422 -35.01 16.90 -38.42
N PRO A 423 -35.59 16.28 -37.37
CA PRO A 423 -35.93 14.86 -37.35
C PRO A 423 -36.80 14.44 -38.55
N VAL A 424 -36.34 13.46 -39.33
CA VAL A 424 -37.07 12.94 -40.52
C VAL A 424 -37.55 11.51 -40.38
N VAL A 425 -37.00 10.75 -39.43
CA VAL A 425 -37.46 9.39 -39.08
C VAL A 425 -37.13 9.08 -37.63
N SER A 426 -38.01 8.36 -36.96
CA SER A 426 -37.72 7.72 -35.67
C SER A 426 -37.79 6.21 -35.84
N LEU A 427 -36.77 5.52 -35.33
CA LEU A 427 -36.66 4.07 -35.29
C LEU A 427 -36.79 3.63 -33.83
N ASP A 428 -37.55 2.58 -33.55
CA ASP A 428 -37.46 1.93 -32.26
C ASP A 428 -37.63 0.40 -32.33
N VAL A 429 -37.05 -0.25 -31.32
CA VAL A 429 -37.30 -1.65 -30.98
C VAL A 429 -38.27 -1.65 -29.81
N PHE A 430 -39.42 -2.28 -29.99
CA PHE A 430 -40.53 -2.25 -29.03
C PHE A 430 -40.95 -3.66 -28.68
N ASP A 431 -41.11 -3.93 -27.39
CA ASP A 431 -41.64 -5.19 -26.89
C ASP A 431 -43.15 -5.04 -26.64
N ALA A 432 -43.94 -5.60 -27.55
CA ALA A 432 -45.40 -5.59 -27.48
C ALA A 432 -45.95 -6.44 -26.31
N GLN A 433 -45.15 -7.35 -25.73
CA GLN A 433 -45.57 -8.14 -24.57
C GLN A 433 -45.47 -7.33 -23.26
N THR A 434 -44.45 -6.49 -23.13
CA THR A 434 -44.24 -5.61 -21.96
C THR A 434 -44.72 -4.18 -22.18
N ASN A 435 -45.15 -3.83 -23.41
CA ASN A 435 -45.53 -2.49 -23.85
C ASN A 435 -44.42 -1.44 -23.60
N LYS A 436 -43.14 -1.85 -23.77
CA LYS A 436 -41.96 -0.99 -23.53
C LYS A 436 -41.14 -0.81 -24.81
N VAL A 437 -40.69 0.43 -25.05
CA VAL A 437 -39.61 0.71 -26.02
C VAL A 437 -38.28 0.30 -25.39
N LEU A 438 -37.58 -0.64 -26.02
CA LEU A 438 -36.29 -1.18 -25.55
C LEU A 438 -35.10 -0.34 -26.02
N ALA A 439 -35.19 0.22 -27.23
CA ALA A 439 -34.20 1.13 -27.78
C ALA A 439 -34.84 2.06 -28.82
N ARG A 440 -34.38 3.31 -28.91
CA ARG A 440 -34.88 4.31 -29.86
C ARG A 440 -33.74 5.12 -30.48
N ARG A 441 -33.90 5.46 -31.75
CA ARG A 441 -33.02 6.36 -32.49
C ARG A 441 -33.84 7.38 -33.28
N VAL A 442 -33.54 8.66 -33.10
CA VAL A 442 -34.12 9.75 -33.89
C VAL A 442 -33.06 10.19 -34.88
N ILE A 443 -33.41 10.23 -36.17
CA ILE A 443 -32.47 10.53 -37.26
C ILE A 443 -32.86 11.86 -37.92
N PRO A 444 -32.09 12.93 -37.65
CA PRO A 444 -32.09 14.18 -38.40
C PRO A 444 -31.78 14.02 -39.89
N ARG A 445 -32.26 14.96 -40.71
CA ARG A 445 -32.12 14.94 -42.17
C ARG A 445 -30.66 14.83 -42.65
N GLN A 446 -29.74 15.60 -42.07
CA GLN A 446 -28.34 15.65 -42.50
C GLN A 446 -27.52 14.46 -42.00
N ASN A 447 -28.12 13.52 -41.24
CA ASN A 447 -27.48 12.26 -40.91
C ASN A 447 -27.47 11.27 -42.09
N PHE A 448 -28.24 11.53 -43.16
CA PHE A 448 -28.18 10.80 -44.43
C PHE A 448 -27.10 11.37 -45.34
N LEU A 449 -26.25 10.51 -45.89
CA LEU A 449 -25.07 10.92 -46.67
C LEU A 449 -25.37 11.22 -48.14
N ARG A 450 -26.49 10.71 -48.68
CA ARG A 450 -26.88 10.83 -50.10
C ARG A 450 -28.39 10.76 -50.26
N VAL A 451 -28.95 11.58 -51.15
CA VAL A 451 -30.35 11.49 -51.57
C VAL A 451 -30.62 10.19 -52.35
N ASN A 452 -31.79 9.60 -52.15
CA ASN A 452 -32.31 8.41 -52.83
C ASN A 452 -31.41 7.16 -52.81
N ALA A 453 -30.38 7.13 -51.96
CA ALA A 453 -29.51 5.99 -51.76
C ALA A 453 -29.83 5.28 -50.43
N PRO A 454 -29.93 3.95 -50.39
CA PRO A 454 -30.07 3.22 -49.12
C PRO A 454 -28.86 3.45 -48.21
N GLN A 455 -29.13 3.81 -46.96
CA GLN A 455 -28.16 3.91 -45.87
C GLN A 455 -28.63 3.04 -44.71
N GLU A 456 -27.70 2.35 -44.07
CA GLU A 456 -27.97 1.54 -42.89
C GLU A 456 -27.86 2.37 -41.61
N PHE A 457 -28.76 2.11 -40.67
CA PHE A 457 -28.74 2.64 -39.32
C PHE A 457 -28.94 1.52 -38.32
N ASP A 458 -28.03 1.37 -37.36
CA ASP A 458 -28.14 0.35 -36.31
C ASP A 458 -28.81 0.86 -35.02
N LEU A 459 -29.41 -0.09 -34.31
CA LEU A 459 -30.03 0.05 -33.00
C LEU A 459 -29.69 -1.18 -32.15
N VAL A 460 -28.96 -0.97 -31.05
CA VAL A 460 -28.66 -2.00 -30.05
C VAL A 460 -29.74 -1.96 -28.96
N TYR A 461 -30.27 -3.12 -28.58
CA TYR A 461 -31.32 -3.26 -27.57
C TYR A 461 -31.02 -4.43 -26.64
N GLU A 462 -31.67 -4.47 -25.48
CA GLU A 462 -31.62 -5.60 -24.54
C GLU A 462 -33.03 -6.13 -24.24
N THR A 463 -33.19 -7.45 -24.22
CA THR A 463 -34.42 -8.16 -23.82
C THR A 463 -34.10 -9.21 -22.75
N LEU A 464 -35.06 -9.50 -21.87
CA LEU A 464 -34.95 -10.57 -20.86
C LEU A 464 -35.16 -11.97 -21.46
N GLY A 465 -35.53 -12.08 -22.74
CA GLY A 465 -36.01 -13.32 -23.36
C GLY A 465 -37.49 -13.53 -23.07
N SER A 466 -38.22 -14.15 -24.02
CA SER A 466 -39.69 -14.10 -24.08
C SER A 466 -40.26 -12.67 -24.19
N SER A 467 -39.72 -11.89 -25.14
CA SER A 467 -40.33 -10.65 -25.64
C SER A 467 -41.15 -10.91 -26.91
N ASN A 468 -42.01 -9.97 -27.28
CA ASN A 468 -42.71 -9.96 -28.57
C ASN A 468 -42.28 -8.71 -29.35
N LEU A 469 -41.21 -8.82 -30.15
CA LEU A 469 -40.49 -7.65 -30.66
C LEU A 469 -41.05 -7.12 -31.99
N GLU A 470 -41.30 -5.81 -32.00
CA GLU A 470 -41.52 -5.00 -33.19
C GLU A 470 -40.30 -4.12 -33.49
N PHE A 471 -40.02 -3.93 -34.78
CA PHE A 471 -38.97 -3.07 -35.32
C PHE A 471 -39.65 -1.98 -36.14
N ARG A 472 -39.85 -0.81 -35.55
CA ARG A 472 -40.79 0.19 -36.08
C ARG A 472 -40.07 1.36 -36.71
N VAL A 473 -40.54 1.77 -37.89
CA VAL A 473 -40.07 2.94 -38.65
C VAL A 473 -41.20 3.96 -38.67
N TYR A 474 -41.03 5.06 -37.94
CA TYR A 474 -42.01 6.15 -37.85
C TYR A 474 -41.57 7.35 -38.69
N SER A 475 -42.46 7.83 -39.57
CA SER A 475 -42.25 9.08 -40.31
C SER A 475 -43.09 10.21 -39.70
N PRO A 476 -42.51 11.42 -39.50
CA PRO A 476 -43.27 12.61 -39.13
C PRO A 476 -43.98 13.27 -40.33
N GLY A 477 -43.92 12.70 -41.54
CA GLY A 477 -44.62 13.22 -42.73
C GLY A 477 -43.92 14.40 -43.43
N VAL A 478 -42.71 14.77 -43.01
CA VAL A 478 -42.00 15.98 -43.49
C VAL A 478 -41.05 15.74 -44.68
N ILE A 479 -40.95 14.50 -45.18
CA ILE A 479 -40.00 14.13 -46.25
C ILE A 479 -40.50 12.93 -47.09
N GLY A 480 -39.94 12.73 -48.28
CA GLY A 480 -39.97 11.42 -48.93
C GLY A 480 -39.01 10.46 -48.23
N LEU A 481 -39.55 9.43 -47.59
CA LEU A 481 -38.80 8.39 -46.87
C LEU A 481 -39.16 7.02 -47.43
N GLN A 482 -38.16 6.17 -47.65
CA GLN A 482 -38.32 4.80 -48.10
C GLN A 482 -37.63 3.83 -47.14
N HIS A 483 -38.36 2.82 -46.68
CA HIS A 483 -37.83 1.67 -45.97
C HIS A 483 -37.53 0.56 -46.97
N VAL A 484 -36.26 0.17 -47.01
CA VAL A 484 -35.73 -0.87 -47.91
C VAL A 484 -35.76 -2.22 -47.20
N SER A 485 -35.23 -2.28 -45.98
CA SER A 485 -35.20 -3.50 -45.19
C SER A 485 -34.94 -3.27 -43.70
N THR A 486 -35.34 -4.25 -42.89
CA THR A 486 -34.96 -4.42 -41.50
C THR A 486 -34.23 -5.75 -41.37
N LYS A 487 -33.09 -5.76 -40.67
CA LYS A 487 -32.27 -6.95 -40.45
C LYS A 487 -32.03 -7.13 -38.96
N LEU A 488 -32.58 -8.20 -38.39
CA LEU A 488 -32.27 -8.61 -37.03
C LEU A 488 -30.93 -9.34 -37.02
N ILE A 489 -30.05 -8.95 -36.10
CA ILE A 489 -28.79 -9.63 -35.79
C ILE A 489 -28.77 -9.91 -34.30
N VAL A 490 -28.86 -11.18 -33.94
CA VAL A 490 -28.69 -11.66 -32.56
C VAL A 490 -27.20 -11.94 -32.34
N ASP A 491 -26.66 -11.62 -31.16
CA ASP A 491 -25.28 -11.94 -30.78
C ASP A 491 -24.99 -13.42 -31.06
N ARG A 492 -24.04 -13.71 -31.97
CA ARG A 492 -23.71 -15.10 -32.37
C ARG A 492 -23.10 -15.91 -31.23
N LEU A 493 -22.27 -15.24 -30.45
CA LEU A 493 -21.47 -15.77 -29.35
C LEU A 493 -21.44 -14.68 -28.27
N GLY A 494 -22.25 -14.84 -27.22
CA GLY A 494 -22.12 -14.02 -26.04
C GLY A 494 -20.93 -14.45 -25.17
N LEU A 495 -20.48 -13.57 -24.26
CA LEU A 495 -19.33 -13.81 -23.38
C LEU A 495 -19.48 -15.02 -22.43
N ASN A 496 -20.69 -15.56 -22.22
CA ASN A 496 -20.86 -16.82 -21.50
C ASN A 496 -20.21 -18.02 -22.23
N SER A 497 -20.05 -17.94 -23.56
CA SER A 497 -19.33 -18.97 -24.33
C SER A 497 -17.84 -19.06 -23.95
N LEU A 498 -17.21 -17.97 -23.46
CA LEU A 498 -15.84 -17.99 -22.92
C LEU A 498 -15.77 -18.84 -21.65
N TRP A 499 -16.71 -18.64 -20.72
CA TRP A 499 -16.82 -19.43 -19.49
C TRP A 499 -17.03 -20.92 -19.75
N GLN A 500 -17.66 -21.26 -20.87
CA GLN A 500 -17.88 -22.64 -21.31
C GLN A 500 -16.72 -23.19 -22.16
N ASN A 501 -15.65 -22.40 -22.38
CA ASN A 501 -14.54 -22.70 -23.29
C ASN A 501 -14.99 -23.08 -24.72
N GLN A 502 -16.05 -22.44 -25.20
CA GLN A 502 -16.61 -22.61 -26.56
C GLN A 502 -16.21 -21.48 -27.52
N SER A 503 -15.51 -20.47 -27.00
CA SER A 503 -15.01 -19.32 -27.76
C SER A 503 -13.70 -18.82 -27.17
N HIS A 504 -13.00 -17.98 -27.93
CA HIS A 504 -11.80 -17.28 -27.49
C HIS A 504 -11.61 -15.97 -28.26
N PHE A 505 -10.71 -15.10 -27.77
CA PHE A 505 -10.34 -13.87 -28.47
C PHE A 505 -9.18 -14.12 -29.43
N GLU A 506 -9.42 -13.91 -30.73
CA GLU A 506 -8.43 -14.03 -31.80
C GLU A 506 -7.96 -12.63 -32.24
N LEU A 507 -6.64 -12.43 -32.39
CA LEU A 507 -6.06 -11.15 -32.79
C LEU A 507 -6.43 -10.83 -34.26
N LYS A 508 -6.98 -9.65 -34.52
CA LYS A 508 -7.34 -9.18 -35.87
C LYS A 508 -6.42 -8.08 -36.40
N SER A 509 -6.01 -7.12 -35.56
CA SER A 509 -5.07 -6.09 -35.98
C SER A 509 -4.18 -5.58 -34.83
N LYS A 510 -3.02 -5.03 -35.22
CA LYS A 510 -2.11 -4.28 -34.35
C LYS A 510 -1.94 -2.90 -34.96
N ASN A 511 -2.23 -1.85 -34.20
CA ASN A 511 -2.20 -0.47 -34.68
C ASN A 511 -1.21 0.34 -33.85
N LEU A 512 -0.39 1.15 -34.51
CA LEU A 512 0.37 2.22 -33.87
C LEU A 512 -0.26 3.54 -34.28
N PHE A 513 -0.69 4.33 -33.30
CA PHE A 513 -1.18 5.68 -33.55
C PHE A 513 -0.05 6.67 -33.36
N SER A 514 0.17 7.49 -34.38
CA SER A 514 1.15 8.58 -34.39
C SER A 514 0.57 9.76 -35.15
N SER A 515 1.06 10.96 -34.84
CA SER A 515 0.64 12.19 -35.50
C SER A 515 1.82 13.10 -35.83
N SER A 516 1.60 14.09 -36.68
CA SER A 516 2.61 15.12 -36.99
C SER A 516 2.98 16.00 -35.78
N ALA A 517 2.16 16.00 -34.72
CA ALA A 517 2.42 16.72 -33.47
C ALA A 517 3.32 15.92 -32.49
N GLY A 518 3.48 14.61 -32.70
CA GLY A 518 4.28 13.73 -31.84
C GLY A 518 3.69 12.32 -31.70
N TRP A 519 3.91 11.72 -30.53
CA TRP A 519 3.32 10.44 -30.16
C TRP A 519 1.86 10.63 -29.71
N ASP A 520 0.95 9.80 -30.23
CA ASP A 520 -0.43 9.74 -29.76
C ASP A 520 -0.54 8.63 -28.71
N GLY A 521 -1.23 8.92 -27.61
CA GLY A 521 -1.38 7.98 -26.51
C GLY A 521 -2.47 6.94 -26.72
N ASN A 522 -2.58 6.08 -25.70
CA ASN A 522 -3.54 4.98 -25.64
C ASN A 522 -4.98 5.36 -26.00
N THR A 523 -5.69 4.38 -26.55
CA THR A 523 -7.12 4.45 -26.86
C THR A 523 -7.92 4.36 -25.56
N SER A 524 -8.34 5.50 -25.02
CA SER A 524 -9.17 5.53 -23.81
C SER A 524 -10.60 5.10 -24.05
N SER A 525 -11.12 5.25 -25.27
CA SER A 525 -12.48 4.83 -25.64
C SER A 525 -12.54 4.39 -27.10
N LEU A 526 -13.25 3.28 -27.36
CA LEU A 526 -13.59 2.82 -28.70
C LEU A 526 -15.11 2.63 -28.78
N VAL A 527 -15.75 3.35 -29.70
CA VAL A 527 -17.21 3.35 -29.90
C VAL A 527 -17.53 2.98 -31.35
N THR A 528 -18.61 2.24 -31.56
CA THR A 528 -19.15 1.90 -32.88
C THR A 528 -20.43 2.67 -33.15
N LEU A 529 -20.63 3.06 -34.42
CA LEU A 529 -21.91 3.59 -34.91
C LEU A 529 -22.06 3.25 -36.40
N ASP A 530 -23.19 2.67 -36.79
CA ASP A 530 -23.52 2.28 -38.17
C ASP A 530 -22.49 1.34 -38.82
N GLY A 531 -21.72 0.57 -38.03
CA GLY A 531 -20.60 -0.26 -38.49
C GLY A 531 -19.27 0.47 -38.73
N ALA A 532 -19.16 1.76 -38.36
CA ALA A 532 -17.88 2.46 -38.29
C ALA A 532 -17.35 2.48 -36.86
N TRP A 533 -16.03 2.34 -36.71
CA TRP A 533 -15.35 2.36 -35.42
C TRP A 533 -14.70 3.73 -35.19
N TYR A 534 -14.77 4.22 -33.96
CA TYR A 534 -14.23 5.52 -33.54
C TYR A 534 -13.35 5.32 -32.31
N ALA A 535 -12.05 5.48 -32.48
CA ALA A 535 -11.06 5.39 -31.41
C ALA A 535 -10.72 6.80 -30.92
N PHE A 536 -10.87 7.03 -29.61
CA PHE A 536 -10.55 8.28 -28.93
C PHE A 536 -9.22 8.11 -28.18
N ASN A 537 -8.27 8.98 -28.49
CA ASN A 537 -6.88 8.87 -28.09
C ASN A 537 -6.38 10.20 -27.52
N ARG A 538 -5.33 10.13 -26.70
CA ARG A 538 -4.56 11.31 -26.28
C ARG A 538 -3.69 11.79 -27.44
N GLN A 539 -3.54 13.09 -27.63
CA GLN A 539 -2.49 13.67 -28.48
C GLN A 539 -1.63 14.63 -27.66
N TYR A 540 -0.32 14.37 -27.63
CA TYR A 540 0.64 15.14 -26.85
C TYR A 540 1.21 16.30 -27.68
N TYR A 541 1.26 17.50 -27.11
CA TYR A 541 2.04 18.61 -27.66
C TYR A 541 3.41 18.70 -26.98
N GLY A 542 4.47 18.81 -27.79
CA GLY A 542 5.85 18.88 -27.32
C GLY A 542 6.16 20.14 -26.49
N SER A 543 6.46 19.94 -25.21
CA SER A 543 7.37 20.73 -24.34
C SER A 543 7.24 22.26 -24.25
N ASN A 544 6.19 22.92 -24.75
CA ASN A 544 6.03 24.38 -24.69
C ASN A 544 4.90 24.88 -23.76
N ALA A 545 4.30 23.99 -22.95
CA ALA A 545 3.27 24.37 -21.98
C ALA A 545 3.87 24.68 -20.59
N THR A 546 4.73 25.68 -20.54
CA THR A 546 5.42 26.14 -19.30
C THR A 546 4.46 26.56 -18.17
N GLN A 547 3.21 26.87 -18.51
CA GLN A 547 2.13 27.21 -17.59
C GLN A 547 1.50 26.00 -16.87
N CYS A 548 1.66 24.78 -17.41
CA CYS A 548 1.05 23.58 -16.83
C CYS A 548 1.99 22.97 -15.79
N PRO A 549 1.52 22.61 -14.57
CA PRO A 549 2.38 22.13 -13.49
C PRO A 549 3.30 20.97 -13.88
N ASP A 550 2.81 20.05 -14.71
CA ASP A 550 3.55 18.88 -15.19
C ASP A 550 4.32 19.12 -16.50
N GLY A 551 4.30 20.35 -17.04
CA GLY A 551 4.81 20.70 -18.37
C GLY A 551 4.06 20.07 -19.56
N ARG A 552 2.98 19.33 -19.29
CA ARG A 552 2.21 18.57 -20.29
C ARG A 552 0.97 19.33 -20.74
N TYR A 553 0.76 19.36 -22.06
CA TYR A 553 -0.46 19.82 -22.70
C TYR A 553 -0.98 18.71 -23.60
N ILE A 554 -2.17 18.18 -23.29
CA ILE A 554 -2.71 16.98 -23.94
C ILE A 554 -4.17 17.22 -24.31
N GLN A 555 -4.48 16.99 -25.57
CA GLN A 555 -5.85 17.05 -26.10
C GLN A 555 -6.39 15.66 -26.43
N THR A 556 -7.71 15.54 -26.53
CA THR A 556 -8.35 14.32 -27.05
C THR A 556 -8.59 14.45 -28.56
N VAL A 557 -8.21 13.42 -29.29
CA VAL A 557 -8.46 13.25 -30.74
C VAL A 557 -9.30 12.00 -31.00
N VAL A 558 -9.95 11.94 -32.16
CA VAL A 558 -10.67 10.76 -32.66
C VAL A 558 -10.12 10.31 -34.01
N ARG A 559 -10.12 9.00 -34.23
CA ARG A 559 -9.80 8.35 -35.51
C ARG A 559 -10.96 7.46 -35.93
N LYS A 560 -11.24 7.39 -37.24
CA LYS A 560 -12.29 6.53 -37.81
C LYS A 560 -11.68 5.31 -38.51
N SER A 561 -12.29 4.15 -38.32
CA SER A 561 -12.11 2.96 -39.17
C SER A 561 -13.45 2.53 -39.77
N THR A 562 -13.42 1.92 -40.95
CA THR A 562 -14.57 1.33 -41.65
C THR A 562 -14.31 -0.11 -42.09
N ASP A 563 -13.28 -0.74 -41.52
CA ASP A 563 -12.78 -2.08 -41.87
C ASP A 563 -12.46 -2.90 -40.61
N HIS A 564 -13.26 -2.72 -39.56
CA HIS A 564 -13.13 -3.40 -38.26
C HIS A 564 -11.77 -3.15 -37.58
N GLY A 565 -11.30 -1.89 -37.65
CA GLY A 565 -10.08 -1.45 -36.99
C GLY A 565 -8.78 -1.96 -37.61
N ILE A 566 -8.79 -2.33 -38.90
CA ILE A 566 -7.59 -2.73 -39.65
C ILE A 566 -6.83 -1.49 -40.14
N THR A 567 -7.54 -0.50 -40.71
CA THR A 567 -7.00 0.81 -41.07
C THR A 567 -7.75 1.93 -40.38
N TRP A 568 -7.07 3.05 -40.18
CA TRP A 568 -7.57 4.20 -39.41
C TRP A 568 -7.27 5.51 -40.12
N SER A 569 -8.18 6.48 -40.00
CA SER A 569 -7.97 7.84 -40.47
C SER A 569 -6.86 8.55 -39.69
N ASP A 570 -6.39 9.67 -40.26
CA ASP A 570 -5.71 10.72 -39.51
C ASP A 570 -6.54 11.18 -38.30
N PRO A 571 -5.89 11.69 -37.23
CA PRO A 571 -6.57 12.12 -36.03
C PRO A 571 -7.28 13.45 -36.25
N VAL A 572 -8.53 13.54 -35.81
CA VAL A 572 -9.29 14.80 -35.78
C VAL A 572 -9.45 15.25 -34.34
N VAL A 573 -9.20 16.52 -34.07
CA VAL A 573 -9.28 17.08 -32.72
C VAL A 573 -10.73 17.13 -32.24
N VAL A 574 -10.97 16.55 -31.07
CA VAL A 574 -12.27 16.48 -30.39
C VAL A 574 -12.38 17.54 -29.31
N ALA A 575 -11.40 17.59 -28.40
CA ALA A 575 -11.39 18.52 -27.29
C ALA A 575 -9.95 18.95 -26.98
N THR A 576 -9.68 20.22 -27.25
CA THR A 576 -8.43 20.92 -26.88
C THR A 576 -8.58 21.53 -25.49
N PRO A 577 -7.55 21.49 -24.63
CA PRO A 577 -7.55 22.22 -23.36
C PRO A 577 -7.99 23.67 -23.54
N ALA A 578 -8.76 24.19 -22.58
CA ALA A 578 -9.27 25.55 -22.67
C ALA A 578 -8.12 26.58 -22.68
N ASP A 579 -8.24 27.61 -23.52
CA ASP A 579 -7.31 28.74 -23.52
C ASP A 579 -7.15 29.33 -22.10
N THR A 580 -5.97 29.91 -21.87
CA THR A 580 -5.27 30.12 -20.57
C THR A 580 -5.95 31.00 -19.51
N ALA A 581 -7.25 31.24 -19.63
CA ALA A 581 -8.13 31.82 -18.62
C ALA A 581 -7.90 31.15 -17.25
N HIS A 582 -7.43 31.94 -16.30
CA HIS A 582 -7.00 31.45 -14.99
C HIS A 582 -8.18 30.81 -14.25
N GLY A 583 -8.17 29.48 -14.12
CA GLY A 583 -9.15 28.70 -13.35
C GLY A 583 -9.90 27.60 -14.11
N ALA A 584 -9.70 27.43 -15.43
CA ALA A 584 -10.30 26.31 -16.16
C ALA A 584 -9.76 24.95 -15.68
N ALA A 585 -10.64 24.03 -15.29
CA ALA A 585 -10.29 22.69 -14.79
C ALA A 585 -9.71 21.75 -15.87
N ASP A 586 -9.84 22.14 -17.13
CA ASP A 586 -9.38 21.50 -18.36
C ASP A 586 -8.33 22.34 -19.11
N GLY A 587 -7.72 23.34 -18.46
CA GLY A 587 -6.75 24.25 -19.10
C GLY A 587 -5.37 23.67 -19.44
N CYS A 588 -5.13 22.39 -19.14
CA CYS A 588 -3.87 21.70 -19.46
C CYS A 588 -4.06 20.33 -20.13
N MET A 589 -4.99 19.50 -19.64
CA MET A 589 -5.12 18.13 -20.14
C MET A 589 -6.60 17.75 -20.24
N ILE A 590 -6.96 17.09 -21.35
CA ILE A 590 -8.24 16.42 -21.58
C ILE A 590 -7.90 15.01 -22.08
N VAL A 591 -8.04 14.02 -21.21
CA VAL A 591 -7.51 12.66 -21.40
C VAL A 591 -8.45 11.59 -20.84
N ASP A 592 -8.19 10.34 -21.16
CA ASP A 592 -8.70 9.17 -20.42
C ASP A 592 -10.23 9.15 -20.25
N GLY A 593 -10.94 9.61 -21.28
CA GLY A 593 -12.39 9.72 -21.29
C GLY A 593 -13.10 8.62 -22.03
N SER A 594 -14.40 8.49 -21.75
CA SER A 594 -15.34 7.65 -22.47
C SER A 594 -16.23 8.50 -23.36
N ALA A 595 -16.28 8.11 -24.63
CA ALA A 595 -17.25 8.62 -25.59
C ALA A 595 -18.52 7.75 -25.59
N PHE A 596 -19.66 8.35 -25.90
CA PHE A 596 -20.95 7.69 -26.02
C PHE A 596 -21.82 8.43 -27.02
N PHE A 597 -22.60 7.73 -27.85
CA PHE A 597 -23.57 8.36 -28.76
C PHE A 597 -25.00 8.16 -28.23
N ASP A 598 -25.64 9.24 -27.82
CA ASP A 598 -27.06 9.26 -27.48
C ASP A 598 -27.89 9.26 -28.77
N THR A 599 -28.45 8.08 -29.09
CA THR A 599 -29.28 7.84 -30.28
C THR A 599 -30.59 8.62 -30.29
N GLU A 600 -31.10 9.04 -29.13
CA GLU A 600 -32.38 9.75 -29.03
C GLU A 600 -32.21 11.24 -29.34
N THR A 601 -31.09 11.84 -28.93
CA THR A 601 -30.79 13.25 -29.20
C THR A 601 -29.85 13.46 -30.39
N SER A 602 -29.32 12.38 -30.98
CA SER A 602 -28.23 12.42 -31.97
C SER A 602 -27.02 13.22 -31.47
N THR A 603 -26.61 12.98 -30.22
CA THR A 603 -25.51 13.71 -29.56
C THR A 603 -24.39 12.76 -29.13
N TRP A 604 -23.17 13.05 -29.55
CA TRP A 604 -21.97 12.49 -28.95
C TRP A 604 -21.67 13.20 -27.63
N HIS A 605 -21.44 12.40 -26.60
CA HIS A 605 -20.95 12.82 -25.30
C HIS A 605 -19.52 12.32 -25.14
N LEU A 606 -18.66 13.15 -24.54
CA LEU A 606 -17.34 12.76 -24.05
C LEU A 606 -17.25 13.17 -22.58
N LEU A 607 -17.18 12.19 -21.67
CA LEU A 607 -16.84 12.43 -20.28
C LEU A 607 -15.38 12.04 -20.08
N SER A 608 -14.53 13.01 -19.77
CA SER A 608 -13.07 12.88 -19.83
C SER A 608 -12.40 13.41 -18.57
N GLN A 609 -11.29 12.79 -18.18
CA GLN A 609 -10.45 13.29 -17.11
C GLN A 609 -9.79 14.61 -17.55
N CYS A 610 -9.92 15.63 -16.70
CA CYS A 610 -9.40 16.96 -16.98
C CYS A 610 -8.45 17.46 -15.88
N TYR A 611 -7.43 18.21 -16.31
CA TYR A 611 -6.45 18.87 -15.46
C TYR A 611 -6.22 20.30 -15.93
N GLY A 612 -5.98 21.21 -14.98
CA GLY A 612 -5.80 22.64 -15.24
C GLY A 612 -4.72 23.25 -14.35
N ILE A 613 -4.27 24.45 -14.72
CA ILE A 613 -3.08 25.11 -14.13
C ILE A 613 -3.12 25.18 -12.58
N TYR A 614 -4.30 25.48 -12.02
CA TYR A 614 -4.55 25.58 -10.58
C TYR A 614 -5.65 24.61 -10.12
N SER A 615 -5.91 23.56 -10.89
CA SER A 615 -7.00 22.61 -10.67
C SER A 615 -6.42 21.21 -10.44
N PRO A 616 -6.91 20.45 -9.44
CA PRO A 616 -6.62 19.02 -9.37
C PRO A 616 -7.25 18.28 -10.56
N TRP A 617 -6.98 16.99 -10.64
CA TRP A 617 -7.71 16.07 -11.51
C TRP A 617 -9.21 16.08 -11.20
N ASN A 618 -10.02 16.27 -12.24
CA ASN A 618 -11.47 16.28 -12.20
C ASN A 618 -12.02 15.52 -13.41
N LEU A 619 -13.35 15.45 -13.57
CA LEU A 619 -13.97 15.05 -14.85
C LEU A 619 -14.71 16.23 -15.49
N CYS A 620 -14.57 16.32 -16.80
CA CYS A 620 -15.14 17.35 -17.65
C CYS A 620 -15.93 16.70 -18.79
N HIS A 621 -17.05 17.31 -19.15
CA HIS A 621 -17.98 16.87 -20.17
C HIS A 621 -17.89 17.76 -21.42
N TYR A 622 -18.07 17.15 -22.60
CA TYR A 622 -18.08 17.81 -23.90
C TYR A 622 -19.13 17.14 -24.78
N THR A 623 -19.78 17.89 -25.67
CA THR A 623 -20.85 17.36 -26.54
C THR A 623 -20.68 17.74 -28.01
N ARG A 624 -21.18 16.90 -28.92
CA ARG A 624 -21.25 17.20 -30.35
C ARG A 624 -22.49 16.60 -30.98
N ARG A 625 -23.38 17.44 -31.52
CA ARG A 625 -24.57 16.96 -32.26
C ARG A 625 -24.21 16.48 -33.66
N GLY A 626 -24.93 15.47 -34.14
CA GLY A 626 -24.79 14.85 -35.47
C GLY A 626 -24.21 13.44 -35.43
N ASN A 627 -24.33 12.73 -36.56
CA ASN A 627 -23.88 11.32 -36.70
C ASN A 627 -22.36 11.07 -36.66
N SER A 628 -21.52 12.09 -36.46
CA SER A 628 -20.07 11.96 -36.58
C SER A 628 -19.31 12.67 -35.45
N PRO A 629 -18.45 11.96 -34.70
CA PRO A 629 -17.58 12.57 -33.70
C PRO A 629 -16.35 13.23 -34.33
N MET A 630 -16.15 13.12 -35.65
CA MET A 630 -14.97 13.64 -36.36
C MET A 630 -15.02 15.18 -36.45
N GLY A 631 -14.71 15.86 -35.36
CA GLY A 631 -14.63 17.31 -35.26
C GLY A 631 -14.71 17.80 -33.81
N PRO A 632 -14.56 19.11 -33.58
CA PRO A 632 -14.55 19.68 -32.23
C PRO A 632 -15.89 19.47 -31.51
N PHE A 633 -15.81 19.21 -30.21
CA PHE A 633 -16.93 19.13 -29.28
C PHE A 633 -17.07 20.45 -28.52
N VAL A 634 -18.30 20.80 -28.16
CA VAL A 634 -18.65 21.94 -27.32
C VAL A 634 -18.39 21.57 -25.86
N ARG A 635 -17.53 22.33 -25.20
CA ARG A 635 -17.25 22.24 -23.75
C ARG A 635 -18.51 22.53 -22.93
N ASP A 636 -18.78 21.70 -21.93
CA ASP A 636 -19.87 21.97 -20.99
C ASP A 636 -19.57 23.23 -20.14
N THR A 637 -20.59 24.09 -19.98
CA THR A 637 -20.50 25.28 -19.14
C THR A 637 -20.31 24.95 -17.65
N MET A 638 -20.72 23.75 -17.22
CA MET A 638 -20.60 23.27 -15.85
C MET A 638 -19.22 22.65 -15.54
N ASN A 639 -18.28 22.60 -16.49
CA ASN A 639 -16.97 21.97 -16.28
C ASN A 639 -16.14 22.65 -15.17
N PRO A 640 -15.62 21.88 -14.19
CA PRO A 640 -15.65 20.42 -14.08
C PRO A 640 -16.99 19.90 -13.53
N VAL A 641 -17.60 18.95 -14.24
CA VAL A 641 -18.90 18.36 -13.88
C VAL A 641 -18.79 17.33 -12.74
N VAL A 642 -17.60 16.78 -12.51
CA VAL A 642 -17.27 16.04 -11.28
C VAL A 642 -15.98 16.60 -10.71
N LYS A 643 -16.04 17.07 -9.46
CA LYS A 643 -14.87 17.51 -8.70
C LYS A 643 -14.21 16.33 -7.99
N SER A 644 -12.90 16.39 -7.77
CA SER A 644 -12.17 15.35 -7.01
C SER A 644 -12.81 15.06 -5.64
N GLY A 645 -13.23 13.82 -5.42
CA GLY A 645 -13.87 13.32 -4.19
C GLY A 645 -15.40 13.46 -4.16
N GLN A 646 -16.03 14.07 -5.17
CA GLN A 646 -17.48 14.31 -5.22
C GLN A 646 -18.31 13.03 -5.29
N ILE A 647 -17.94 12.05 -6.13
CA ILE A 647 -18.73 10.80 -6.27
C ILE A 647 -18.32 9.82 -5.18
N TRP A 648 -17.01 9.66 -4.95
CA TRP A 648 -16.49 8.65 -4.05
C TRP A 648 -16.80 8.90 -2.57
N SER A 649 -16.85 10.16 -2.12
CA SER A 649 -17.32 10.47 -0.76
C SER A 649 -18.78 10.06 -0.53
N SER A 650 -19.61 9.96 -1.59
CA SER A 650 -20.99 9.48 -1.54
C SER A 650 -21.07 7.95 -1.62
N ILE A 651 -20.30 7.30 -2.51
CA ILE A 651 -20.23 5.83 -2.62
C ILE A 651 -19.72 5.20 -1.31
N CYS A 652 -18.64 5.75 -0.75
CA CYS A 652 -17.99 5.22 0.45
C CYS A 652 -18.62 5.69 1.77
N ASN A 653 -19.81 6.31 1.73
CA ASN A 653 -20.51 6.77 2.92
C ASN A 653 -21.20 5.60 3.65
N GLY A 654 -20.47 4.96 4.57
CA GLY A 654 -21.00 3.90 5.43
C GLY A 654 -19.90 3.13 6.17
N PHE A 655 -20.28 2.31 7.15
CA PHE A 655 -19.35 1.42 7.87
C PHE A 655 -19.18 0.04 7.21
N ASP A 656 -20.06 -0.28 6.25
CA ASP A 656 -20.19 -1.55 5.54
C ASP A 656 -19.67 -1.48 4.09
N LYS A 657 -19.12 -0.34 3.67
CA LYS A 657 -18.60 -0.11 2.32
C LYS A 657 -17.26 -0.78 2.10
N HIS A 658 -17.02 -1.22 0.86
CA HIS A 658 -15.76 -1.80 0.40
C HIS A 658 -14.73 -0.76 -0.05
N CYS A 659 -14.96 0.53 0.23
CA CYS A 659 -14.04 1.63 -0.05
C CYS A 659 -13.96 2.63 1.12
N PRO A 660 -12.78 3.24 1.37
CA PRO A 660 -12.62 4.30 2.39
C PRO A 660 -13.29 5.63 2.00
N PRO A 661 -13.82 6.41 2.98
CA PRO A 661 -14.44 7.73 2.71
C PRO A 661 -13.52 8.79 2.09
N ASP A 662 -12.20 8.59 2.14
CA ASP A 662 -11.16 9.45 1.57
C ASP A 662 -10.64 9.00 0.19
N THR A 663 -11.32 8.05 -0.45
CA THR A 663 -11.09 7.73 -1.88
C THR A 663 -11.45 8.95 -2.75
N GLY A 664 -10.54 9.34 -3.64
CA GLY A 664 -10.75 10.44 -4.59
C GLY A 664 -11.23 9.94 -5.96
N ASP A 665 -11.93 10.80 -6.69
CA ASP A 665 -12.25 10.61 -8.11
C ASP A 665 -10.96 10.72 -8.96
N GLU A 666 -10.61 9.64 -9.66
CA GLU A 666 -9.43 9.61 -10.53
C GLU A 666 -9.74 8.89 -11.85
N GLY A 667 -9.92 9.65 -12.93
CA GLY A 667 -9.77 9.16 -14.31
C GLY A 667 -10.70 8.05 -14.81
N THR A 668 -10.46 7.67 -16.07
CA THR A 668 -11.09 6.54 -16.80
C THR A 668 -12.58 6.28 -16.56
N PRO A 669 -13.48 7.30 -16.56
CA PRO A 669 -14.91 7.04 -16.51
C PRO A 669 -15.34 6.23 -17.73
N GLN A 670 -16.35 5.37 -17.58
CA GLN A 670 -16.99 4.67 -18.71
C GLN A 670 -18.50 4.92 -18.68
N ILE A 671 -19.02 5.57 -19.72
CA ILE A 671 -20.47 5.66 -19.96
C ILE A 671 -20.92 4.32 -20.55
N MET A 672 -21.59 3.50 -19.75
CA MET A 672 -21.92 2.12 -20.09
C MET A 672 -23.21 1.99 -20.90
N LYS A 673 -24.23 2.80 -20.58
CA LYS A 673 -25.53 2.82 -21.24
C LYS A 673 -26.33 4.09 -20.90
N LYS A 674 -27.36 4.37 -21.70
CA LYS A 674 -28.46 5.27 -21.35
C LYS A 674 -29.75 4.44 -21.24
N THR A 675 -30.55 4.63 -20.19
CA THR A 675 -31.91 4.06 -20.09
C THR A 675 -32.76 4.87 -19.11
N ASP A 676 -34.07 4.98 -19.38
CA ASP A 676 -35.03 5.78 -18.61
C ASP A 676 -34.53 7.23 -18.32
N ASP A 677 -33.92 7.85 -19.34
CA ASP A 677 -33.25 9.16 -19.34
C ASP A 677 -32.05 9.32 -18.37
N TYR A 678 -31.47 8.22 -17.88
CA TYR A 678 -30.22 8.21 -17.12
C TYR A 678 -29.07 7.62 -17.93
N PHE A 679 -27.95 8.34 -17.97
CA PHE A 679 -26.63 7.82 -18.32
C PHE A 679 -26.02 7.11 -17.11
N TYR A 680 -25.63 5.85 -17.29
CA TYR A 680 -25.00 5.02 -16.27
C TYR A 680 -23.50 5.01 -16.49
N VAL A 681 -22.74 5.46 -15.49
CA VAL A 681 -21.30 5.70 -15.61
C VAL A 681 -20.57 4.95 -14.50
N SER A 682 -19.53 4.21 -14.87
CA SER A 682 -18.58 3.65 -13.91
C SER A 682 -17.37 4.57 -13.78
N PHE A 683 -16.85 4.71 -12.56
CA PHE A 683 -15.79 5.64 -12.20
C PHE A 683 -14.61 4.87 -11.62
N HIS A 684 -13.40 5.26 -11.97
CA HIS A 684 -12.23 4.83 -11.22
C HIS A 684 -12.03 5.75 -10.00
N GLY A 685 -11.51 5.18 -8.92
CA GLY A 685 -11.28 5.86 -7.66
C GLY A 685 -9.97 5.42 -7.06
N PHE A 686 -9.22 6.38 -6.53
CA PHE A 686 -7.88 6.12 -6.03
C PHE A 686 -7.67 6.76 -4.67
N ARG A 687 -6.95 6.06 -3.81
CA ARG A 687 -6.61 6.52 -2.46
C ARG A 687 -5.10 6.63 -2.32
N GLY A 688 -4.59 7.85 -2.41
CA GLY A 688 -3.15 8.12 -2.29
C GLY A 688 -2.51 7.75 -0.95
N ALA A 689 -3.30 7.53 0.11
CA ALA A 689 -2.80 7.19 1.44
C ALA A 689 -2.24 5.76 1.55
N ASP A 690 -2.78 4.82 0.77
CA ASP A 690 -2.39 3.40 0.74
C ASP A 690 -2.22 2.84 -0.69
N LEU A 691 -2.31 3.71 -1.70
CA LEU A 691 -2.20 3.44 -3.13
C LEU A 691 -3.26 2.45 -3.65
N THR A 692 -4.42 2.34 -2.99
CA THR A 692 -5.49 1.43 -3.39
C THR A 692 -6.40 2.01 -4.48
N GLY A 693 -6.89 1.11 -5.34
CA GLY A 693 -7.73 1.41 -6.50
C GLY A 693 -9.12 0.77 -6.40
N TYR A 694 -10.13 1.48 -6.89
CA TYR A 694 -11.54 1.12 -6.78
C TYR A 694 -12.29 1.40 -8.08
N ARG A 695 -13.34 0.62 -8.36
CA ARG A 695 -14.33 0.93 -9.40
C ARG A 695 -15.68 1.19 -8.77
N GLY A 696 -16.29 2.33 -9.06
CA GLY A 696 -17.56 2.79 -8.52
C GLY A 696 -18.58 2.99 -9.64
N MET A 697 -19.81 3.33 -9.27
CA MET A 697 -20.89 3.57 -10.24
C MET A 697 -21.83 4.66 -9.76
N ALA A 698 -22.23 5.53 -10.68
CA ALA A 698 -23.28 6.50 -10.48
C ALA A 698 -24.11 6.65 -11.77
N ARG A 699 -25.24 7.34 -11.69
CA ARG A 699 -26.02 7.74 -12.86
C ARG A 699 -26.31 9.23 -12.85
N SER A 700 -26.54 9.80 -14.02
CA SER A 700 -26.88 11.22 -14.21
C SER A 700 -27.80 11.40 -15.42
N ARG A 701 -28.61 12.45 -15.43
CA ARG A 701 -29.42 12.85 -16.59
C ARG A 701 -28.74 13.91 -17.47
N ASP A 702 -27.81 14.65 -16.89
CA ASP A 702 -27.24 15.90 -17.42
C ASP A 702 -25.70 15.99 -17.28
N PHE A 703 -25.07 14.92 -16.78
CA PHE A 703 -23.66 14.82 -16.38
C PHE A 703 -23.23 15.75 -15.23
N ALA A 704 -24.10 16.61 -14.68
CA ALA A 704 -23.78 17.53 -13.59
C ALA A 704 -24.36 17.07 -12.24
N ASN A 705 -25.56 16.49 -12.25
CA ASN A 705 -26.25 15.98 -11.07
C ASN A 705 -26.13 14.45 -11.02
N TRP A 706 -25.54 13.91 -9.96
CA TRP A 706 -25.16 12.50 -9.86
C TRP A 706 -25.87 11.77 -8.72
N GLU A 707 -26.38 10.58 -9.02
CA GLU A 707 -27.00 9.65 -8.07
C GLU A 707 -26.10 8.42 -7.88
N THR A 708 -25.66 8.15 -6.65
CA THR A 708 -24.82 6.99 -6.29
C THR A 708 -25.58 5.87 -5.57
N VAL A 709 -26.88 6.07 -5.33
CA VAL A 709 -27.76 5.13 -4.62
C VAL A 709 -29.07 4.94 -5.38
N GLY A 710 -29.55 3.71 -5.44
CA GLY A 710 -30.72 3.30 -6.22
C GLY A 710 -30.87 1.78 -6.21
N ALA A 711 -32.03 1.25 -6.58
CA ALA A 711 -32.27 -0.21 -6.62
C ALA A 711 -31.45 -0.93 -7.71
N ASP A 712 -30.94 -0.17 -8.65
CA ASP A 712 -30.18 -0.53 -9.85
C ASP A 712 -28.70 -0.09 -9.78
N LEU A 713 -28.25 0.39 -8.61
CA LEU A 713 -26.87 0.78 -8.32
C LEU A 713 -26.33 -0.10 -7.16
N PRO A 714 -25.01 -0.33 -7.09
CA PRO A 714 -24.41 -1.20 -6.06
C PRO A 714 -24.57 -0.67 -4.63
N ASN A 715 -24.78 0.64 -4.44
CA ASN A 715 -24.67 1.32 -3.14
C ASN A 715 -23.31 1.04 -2.44
N ASP A 716 -22.26 0.79 -3.22
CA ASP A 716 -20.90 0.45 -2.78
C ASP A 716 -19.94 0.53 -3.97
N ALA A 717 -18.65 0.29 -3.76
CA ALA A 717 -17.71 0.01 -4.83
C ALA A 717 -18.13 -1.27 -5.59
N LEU A 718 -18.13 -1.21 -6.92
CA LEU A 718 -18.27 -2.38 -7.81
C LEU A 718 -17.07 -3.33 -7.67
N GLN A 719 -15.86 -2.78 -7.60
CA GLN A 719 -14.62 -3.53 -7.44
C GLN A 719 -13.65 -2.84 -6.46
N SER A 720 -12.89 -3.64 -5.72
CA SER A 720 -11.83 -3.24 -4.80
C SER A 720 -10.70 -4.30 -4.78
N SER A 721 -9.72 -4.14 -3.89
CA SER A 721 -8.72 -5.20 -3.65
C SER A 721 -9.32 -6.55 -3.22
N MET A 722 -10.57 -6.58 -2.73
CA MET A 722 -11.25 -7.83 -2.39
C MET A 722 -11.40 -8.79 -3.58
N ASP A 723 -11.60 -8.26 -4.79
CA ASP A 723 -11.89 -9.05 -5.99
C ASP A 723 -10.64 -9.76 -6.57
N CYS A 724 -9.43 -9.31 -6.18
CA CYS A 724 -8.15 -9.80 -6.72
C CYS A 724 -7.15 -10.34 -5.69
N ARG A 725 -7.26 -9.96 -4.40
CA ARG A 725 -6.28 -10.33 -3.34
C ARG A 725 -6.10 -11.84 -3.09
N THR A 726 -7.00 -12.68 -3.60
CA THR A 726 -6.92 -14.14 -3.45
C THR A 726 -6.00 -14.80 -4.49
N TRP A 727 -5.66 -14.08 -5.57
CA TRP A 727 -4.89 -14.61 -6.70
C TRP A 727 -3.77 -13.67 -7.20
N ILE A 728 -3.79 -12.38 -6.86
CA ILE A 728 -2.61 -11.48 -6.92
C ILE A 728 -2.18 -11.15 -5.49
N ILE A 729 -0.96 -11.56 -5.12
CA ILE A 729 -0.37 -11.21 -3.82
C ILE A 729 -0.08 -9.71 -3.80
N GLY A 730 -0.63 -9.01 -2.81
CA GLY A 730 -0.48 -7.55 -2.68
C GLY A 730 -1.38 -6.73 -3.60
N CYS A 731 -2.44 -7.32 -4.18
CA CYS A 731 -3.34 -6.58 -5.06
C CYS A 731 -3.89 -5.30 -4.41
N ILE A 732 -3.71 -4.16 -5.07
CA ILE A 732 -4.15 -2.84 -4.59
C ILE A 732 -5.62 -2.53 -4.98
N GLY A 733 -6.21 -3.33 -5.87
CA GLY A 733 -7.57 -3.18 -6.36
C GLY A 733 -7.66 -2.87 -7.85
N ALA A 734 -8.70 -2.15 -8.23
CA ALA A 734 -9.12 -1.91 -9.61
C ALA A 734 -8.53 -0.61 -10.17
N GLY A 735 -8.01 -0.67 -11.39
CA GLY A 735 -7.59 0.48 -12.22
C GLY A 735 -8.65 0.86 -13.26
N ALA A 736 -8.22 1.14 -14.50
CA ALA A 736 -9.17 1.35 -15.59
C ALA A 736 -10.02 0.10 -15.85
N ALA A 737 -11.27 0.29 -16.26
CA ALA A 737 -12.15 -0.83 -16.57
C ALA A 737 -13.08 -0.50 -17.74
N SER A 738 -13.46 -1.55 -18.48
CA SER A 738 -14.55 -1.50 -19.44
C SER A 738 -15.51 -2.65 -19.17
N MET A 739 -16.78 -2.28 -19.02
CA MET A 739 -17.89 -3.17 -18.75
C MET A 739 -18.84 -3.24 -19.95
N ILE A 740 -19.35 -4.44 -20.22
CA ILE A 740 -20.38 -4.71 -21.24
C ILE A 740 -21.40 -5.70 -20.70
N ARG A 741 -22.64 -5.64 -21.19
CA ARG A 741 -23.69 -6.62 -20.86
C ARG A 741 -23.84 -7.64 -21.98
N SER A 742 -23.89 -8.93 -21.66
CA SER A 742 -24.04 -10.08 -22.58
C SER A 742 -24.73 -11.23 -21.83
N ASP A 743 -25.53 -12.07 -22.49
CA ASP A 743 -26.13 -13.28 -21.87
C ASP A 743 -26.83 -13.06 -20.50
N GLY A 744 -27.44 -11.89 -20.29
CA GLY A 744 -28.06 -11.49 -19.02
C GLY A 744 -27.08 -11.15 -17.87
N GLN A 745 -25.78 -11.12 -18.14
CA GLN A 745 -24.68 -10.83 -17.22
C GLN A 745 -23.97 -9.53 -17.59
N ASN A 746 -23.57 -8.74 -16.58
CA ASN A 746 -22.57 -7.70 -16.74
C ASN A 746 -21.19 -8.36 -16.69
N TYR A 747 -20.32 -8.07 -17.65
CA TYR A 747 -18.93 -8.50 -17.72
C TYR A 747 -18.03 -7.29 -17.60
N THR A 748 -17.03 -7.35 -16.72
CA THR A 748 -16.04 -6.28 -16.52
C THR A 748 -14.64 -6.77 -16.80
N PHE A 749 -13.92 -6.05 -17.66
CA PHE A 749 -12.49 -6.19 -17.89
C PHE A 749 -11.80 -5.06 -17.14
N VAL A 750 -11.04 -5.38 -16.10
CA VAL A 750 -10.49 -4.37 -15.16
C VAL A 750 -9.00 -4.58 -14.92
N GLU A 751 -8.23 -3.50 -14.98
CA GLU A 751 -6.81 -3.48 -14.65
C GLU A 751 -6.62 -3.82 -13.17
N VAL A 752 -5.70 -4.71 -12.86
CA VAL A 752 -5.34 -5.08 -11.48
C VAL A 752 -3.83 -5.08 -11.32
N ALA A 753 -3.37 -4.45 -10.23
CA ALA A 753 -1.95 -4.23 -9.97
C ALA A 753 -1.58 -4.59 -8.52
N ASN A 754 -0.29 -4.86 -8.26
CA ASN A 754 0.18 -5.26 -6.92
C ASN A 754 1.15 -4.30 -6.21
N LYS A 755 1.35 -3.08 -6.74
CA LYS A 755 2.18 -2.05 -6.08
C LYS A 755 1.59 -0.65 -6.15
N SER A 756 1.30 -0.15 -7.36
CA SER A 756 0.72 1.18 -7.55
C SER A 756 0.09 1.30 -8.94
N LEU A 757 -1.01 2.06 -9.04
CA LEU A 757 -1.59 2.44 -10.32
C LEU A 757 -0.68 3.40 -11.12
N GLY A 758 0.27 4.07 -10.45
CA GLY A 758 1.29 4.92 -11.06
C GLY A 758 2.45 4.17 -11.75
N CYS A 759 2.19 3.00 -12.36
CA CYS A 759 3.14 2.30 -13.22
C CYS A 759 4.52 1.96 -12.58
N THR A 760 4.54 1.37 -11.38
CA THR A 760 5.80 1.06 -10.66
C THR A 760 6.59 -0.08 -11.31
N PRO A 761 7.91 0.07 -11.57
CA PRO A 761 8.74 -1.00 -12.13
C PRO A 761 8.67 -2.34 -11.37
N GLY A 762 8.67 -3.43 -12.14
CA GLY A 762 8.66 -4.78 -11.58
C GLY A 762 7.38 -5.14 -10.81
N GLN A 763 6.27 -4.47 -11.07
CA GLN A 763 4.95 -4.85 -10.55
C GLN A 763 4.25 -5.85 -11.48
N GLU A 764 3.34 -6.65 -10.92
CA GLU A 764 2.37 -7.38 -11.73
C GLU A 764 1.28 -6.39 -12.16
N TRP A 765 0.93 -6.42 -13.45
CA TRP A 765 -0.14 -5.63 -14.04
C TRP A 765 -0.90 -6.51 -15.04
N SER A 766 -2.04 -7.01 -14.59
CA SER A 766 -2.86 -8.01 -15.27
C SER A 766 -4.27 -7.44 -15.49
N VAL A 767 -5.09 -8.14 -16.27
CA VAL A 767 -6.51 -7.79 -16.44
C VAL A 767 -7.37 -8.90 -15.87
N ALA A 768 -8.20 -8.56 -14.89
CA ALA A 768 -9.25 -9.45 -14.39
C ALA A 768 -10.43 -9.43 -15.37
N LEU A 769 -11.07 -10.58 -15.53
CA LEU A 769 -12.39 -10.69 -16.16
C LEU A 769 -13.36 -11.21 -15.10
N LEU A 770 -14.38 -10.43 -14.77
CA LEU A 770 -15.41 -10.83 -13.80
C LEU A 770 -16.82 -10.66 -14.38
N ARG A 771 -17.79 -11.39 -13.83
CA ARG A 771 -19.21 -11.26 -14.19
C ARG A 771 -20.17 -11.20 -13.00
N SER A 772 -21.32 -10.58 -13.21
CA SER A 772 -22.45 -10.58 -12.26
C SER A 772 -23.77 -10.27 -12.99
N PRO A 773 -24.92 -10.88 -12.62
CA PRO A 773 -26.20 -10.61 -13.28
C PRO A 773 -26.70 -9.18 -13.03
N ILE A 774 -26.25 -8.56 -11.94
CA ILE A 774 -26.56 -7.19 -11.49
C ILE A 774 -25.27 -6.36 -11.38
N TYR A 775 -25.39 -5.06 -11.07
CA TYR A 775 -24.23 -4.26 -10.67
C TYR A 775 -23.95 -4.51 -9.19
N ALA A 776 -23.30 -5.64 -8.89
CA ALA A 776 -23.04 -6.06 -7.51
C ALA A 776 -21.91 -5.27 -6.85
N ALA A 777 -21.92 -5.26 -5.51
CA ALA A 777 -20.79 -4.76 -4.72
C ALA A 777 -19.55 -5.66 -4.86
N SER A 778 -18.38 -5.11 -4.53
CA SER A 778 -17.10 -5.80 -4.49
C SER A 778 -17.16 -7.09 -3.65
N GLY A 779 -16.47 -8.14 -4.11
CA GLY A 779 -16.49 -9.47 -3.49
C GLY A 779 -17.68 -10.36 -3.87
N ALA A 780 -18.73 -9.81 -4.50
CA ALA A 780 -19.88 -10.57 -4.99
C ALA A 780 -19.84 -10.87 -6.51
N TRP A 781 -18.73 -10.53 -7.19
CA TRP A 781 -18.51 -10.83 -8.61
C TRP A 781 -17.88 -12.22 -8.80
N GLU A 782 -18.35 -12.96 -9.81
CA GLU A 782 -17.75 -14.22 -10.22
C GLU A 782 -16.48 -13.94 -11.03
N ASN A 783 -15.33 -14.41 -10.54
CA ASN A 783 -14.07 -14.34 -11.27
C ASN A 783 -14.06 -15.37 -12.42
N TYR A 784 -13.47 -14.99 -13.56
CA TYR A 784 -13.20 -15.94 -14.64
C TYR A 784 -12.27 -17.08 -14.16
N PRO A 785 -12.42 -18.34 -14.62
CA PRO A 785 -11.73 -19.50 -14.01
C PRO A 785 -10.19 -19.45 -13.96
N SER A 786 -9.56 -18.63 -14.80
CA SER A 786 -8.10 -18.44 -14.78
C SER A 786 -7.63 -17.26 -13.92
N ASN A 787 -8.55 -16.57 -13.24
CA ASN A 787 -8.35 -15.36 -12.44
C ASN A 787 -7.84 -14.15 -13.27
N SER A 788 -6.54 -14.10 -13.57
CA SER A 788 -5.97 -13.14 -14.54
C SER A 788 -6.32 -13.58 -15.95
N PHE A 789 -7.21 -12.86 -16.64
CA PHE A 789 -7.63 -13.19 -18.01
C PHE A 789 -6.60 -12.76 -19.05
N ILE A 790 -6.08 -11.54 -18.94
CA ILE A 790 -4.98 -11.03 -19.79
C ILE A 790 -3.75 -10.84 -18.92
N MET A 791 -2.60 -11.31 -19.40
CA MET A 791 -1.30 -11.12 -18.76
C MET A 791 -0.23 -10.81 -19.81
N ASN A 792 0.78 -10.03 -19.45
CA ASN A 792 2.01 -9.93 -20.23
C ASN A 792 2.93 -11.13 -19.92
N GLU A 793 3.53 -11.76 -20.92
CA GLU A 793 4.53 -12.82 -20.70
C GLU A 793 5.79 -12.29 -20.00
N ASN A 794 6.10 -11.01 -20.16
CA ASN A 794 7.26 -10.35 -19.57
C ASN A 794 6.83 -9.24 -18.60
N VAL A 795 7.55 -9.09 -17.49
CA VAL A 795 7.31 -7.99 -16.54
C VAL A 795 7.75 -6.68 -17.20
N SER A 796 6.81 -5.73 -17.37
CA SER A 796 7.11 -4.44 -17.99
C SER A 796 8.14 -3.66 -17.17
N PRO A 797 9.26 -3.19 -17.76
CA PRO A 797 10.20 -2.30 -17.09
C PRO A 797 9.53 -1.01 -16.61
N GLY A 798 8.53 -0.53 -17.37
CA GLY A 798 7.72 0.64 -17.04
C GLY A 798 6.48 0.37 -16.19
N GLY A 799 6.33 -0.84 -15.61
CA GLY A 799 5.30 -1.17 -14.62
C GLY A 799 3.85 -1.32 -15.11
N CYS A 800 3.37 -0.45 -16.00
CA CYS A 800 2.09 -0.61 -16.68
C CYS A 800 2.29 -1.41 -17.97
N ALA A 801 1.90 -2.69 -17.95
CA ALA A 801 2.12 -3.59 -19.08
C ALA A 801 0.98 -3.52 -20.13
N LEU A 802 -0.25 -3.35 -19.66
CA LEU A 802 -1.51 -3.43 -20.40
C LEU A 802 -2.36 -2.25 -19.96
N GLN A 803 -2.97 -1.49 -20.88
CA GLN A 803 -3.78 -0.35 -20.46
C GLN A 803 -5.03 -0.12 -21.33
N TYR A 804 -6.07 0.46 -20.73
CA TYR A 804 -7.28 0.95 -21.39
C TYR A 804 -8.01 -0.12 -22.22
N MET A 805 -8.39 -1.22 -21.57
CA MET A 805 -9.25 -2.21 -22.21
C MET A 805 -10.57 -1.60 -22.61
N ASN A 806 -10.99 -1.89 -23.83
CA ASN A 806 -12.26 -1.51 -24.43
C ASN A 806 -12.94 -2.79 -24.92
N ILE A 807 -14.01 -3.21 -24.24
CA ILE A 807 -14.89 -4.28 -24.71
C ILE A 807 -16.13 -3.65 -25.34
N PHE A 808 -16.38 -3.97 -26.62
CA PHE A 808 -17.44 -3.31 -27.41
C PHE A 808 -18.07 -4.29 -28.41
N ARG A 809 -19.16 -3.86 -29.04
CA ARG A 809 -19.85 -4.60 -30.10
C ARG A 809 -19.75 -3.89 -31.44
N ASP A 810 -19.71 -4.66 -32.52
CA ASP A 810 -20.10 -4.20 -33.85
C ASP A 810 -21.09 -5.22 -34.42
N ARG A 811 -22.32 -4.78 -34.70
CA ARG A 811 -23.38 -5.54 -35.39
C ARG A 811 -23.48 -7.03 -34.97
N GLY A 812 -23.52 -7.30 -33.67
CA GLY A 812 -23.67 -8.65 -33.08
C GLY A 812 -22.38 -9.47 -32.92
N GLU A 813 -21.21 -8.88 -33.22
CA GLU A 813 -19.88 -9.43 -32.94
C GLU A 813 -19.23 -8.65 -31.78
N ILE A 814 -18.49 -9.35 -30.91
CA ILE A 814 -17.84 -8.76 -29.72
C ILE A 814 -16.34 -8.62 -29.96
N PHE A 815 -15.81 -7.44 -29.65
CA PHE A 815 -14.40 -7.08 -29.84
C PHE A 815 -13.77 -6.53 -28.57
N LEU A 816 -12.49 -6.85 -28.38
CA LEU A 816 -11.66 -6.41 -27.26
C LEU A 816 -10.44 -5.67 -27.81
N SER A 817 -10.26 -4.40 -27.41
CA SER A 817 -9.13 -3.56 -27.79
C SER A 817 -8.36 -3.10 -26.55
N PHE A 818 -7.02 -3.08 -26.58
CA PHE A 818 -6.19 -2.55 -25.49
C PHE A 818 -4.76 -2.19 -25.92
N GLY A 819 -4.19 -1.20 -25.24
CA GLY A 819 -2.78 -0.81 -25.38
C GLY A 819 -1.84 -1.75 -24.63
N TYR A 820 -0.66 -2.01 -25.18
CA TYR A 820 0.36 -2.86 -24.52
C TYR A 820 1.77 -2.26 -24.65
N TYR A 821 2.49 -2.18 -23.54
CA TYR A 821 3.80 -1.53 -23.51
C TYR A 821 4.81 -2.20 -24.46
N THR A 822 5.47 -1.40 -25.30
CA THR A 822 6.67 -1.79 -26.06
C THR A 822 7.79 -0.77 -25.80
N PRO A 823 9.06 -1.19 -25.76
CA PRO A 823 10.20 -0.27 -25.60
C PRO A 823 10.34 0.74 -26.74
N GLU A 824 9.95 0.39 -27.97
CA GLU A 824 10.24 1.17 -29.17
C GLU A 824 9.17 2.22 -29.49
N TYR A 825 7.90 1.93 -29.15
CA TYR A 825 6.76 2.67 -29.67
C TYR A 825 5.79 3.19 -28.61
N HIS A 826 5.96 2.80 -27.34
CA HIS A 826 5.05 3.05 -26.23
C HIS A 826 3.58 2.77 -26.57
N TYR A 827 3.03 1.67 -26.05
CA TYR A 827 1.61 1.31 -26.17
C TYR A 827 0.94 1.38 -27.57
N PRO A 828 1.44 0.65 -28.57
CA PRO A 828 0.59 0.21 -29.68
C PRO A 828 -0.68 -0.51 -29.17
N ASN A 829 -1.76 -0.45 -29.96
CA ASN A 829 -3.07 -1.00 -29.64
C ASN A 829 -3.28 -2.36 -30.35
N LYS A 830 -3.77 -3.39 -29.64
CA LYS A 830 -4.18 -4.68 -30.24
C LYS A 830 -5.70 -4.78 -30.27
N ASN A 831 -6.27 -5.20 -31.40
CA ASN A 831 -7.70 -5.47 -31.55
C ASN A 831 -7.92 -6.98 -31.71
N TYR A 832 -8.80 -7.54 -30.89
CA TYR A 832 -9.21 -8.94 -30.89
C TYR A 832 -10.70 -9.06 -31.16
N GLN A 833 -11.12 -10.14 -31.81
CA GLN A 833 -12.52 -10.53 -32.01
C GLN A 833 -12.82 -11.80 -31.22
N LEU A 834 -14.01 -11.87 -30.62
CA LEU A 834 -14.52 -13.10 -30.03
C LEU A 834 -14.97 -14.06 -31.15
N VAL A 835 -14.33 -15.23 -31.24
CA VAL A 835 -14.57 -16.23 -32.29
C VAL A 835 -14.94 -17.60 -31.68
N PRO A 836 -15.71 -18.44 -32.38
CA PRO A 836 -16.04 -19.78 -31.90
C PRO A 836 -14.82 -20.70 -31.88
N GLY A 837 -14.86 -21.70 -31.01
CA GLY A 837 -13.82 -22.71 -30.83
C GLY A 837 -13.08 -22.56 -29.50
N THR A 838 -12.59 -23.69 -28.98
CA THR A 838 -11.76 -23.74 -27.77
C THR A 838 -10.51 -22.89 -27.93
N GLY A 839 -10.07 -22.25 -26.84
CA GLY A 839 -8.83 -21.48 -26.84
C GLY A 839 -8.10 -21.54 -25.49
N PRO A 840 -7.02 -20.77 -25.33
CA PRO A 840 -6.32 -20.70 -24.06
C PRO A 840 -7.18 -20.00 -23.01
N LEU A 841 -7.17 -20.51 -21.77
CA LEU A 841 -7.87 -19.89 -20.63
C LEU A 841 -7.30 -18.51 -20.23
N ARG A 842 -6.16 -18.09 -20.81
CA ARG A 842 -5.57 -16.76 -20.62
C ARG A 842 -5.09 -16.22 -21.96
N LEU A 843 -5.32 -14.93 -22.20
CA LEU A 843 -4.76 -14.21 -23.32
C LEU A 843 -3.36 -13.72 -22.92
N LEU A 844 -2.33 -14.41 -23.42
CA LEU A 844 -0.94 -14.05 -23.19
C LEU A 844 -0.48 -13.01 -24.21
N VAL A 845 -0.03 -11.87 -23.71
CA VAL A 845 0.47 -10.77 -24.51
C VAL A 845 1.98 -10.89 -24.58
N LYS A 846 2.48 -11.15 -25.80
CA LYS A 846 3.88 -11.00 -26.20
C LYS A 846 4.13 -9.62 -26.80
#